data_AF-A0A401FW27-F1
#
_entry.id   AF-A0A401FW27-F1
#
_cell.length_a   1.000
_cell.length_b   1.000
_cell.length_c   1.000
_cell.angle_alpha   90.00
_cell.angle_beta   90.00
_cell.angle_gamma   90.00
#
_symmetry.space_group_name_H-M   'P 1'
#
loop_
_entity.id
_entity.type
_entity.pdbx_description
1 polymer ?
#
loop_
_entity_poly.entity_id
_entity_poly.type
_entity_poly.pdbx_seq_one_letter_code
_entity_poly.pdbx_strand_id
1 'polypeptide(L)'
;MRRGIIVFLLSGLFICLTGPGHAWTPVPVADDPLVRMPGTQPGQTALEAPGRCLNCHAGYNTAVEPGYNWTGSMMAQASRDFLYWSCLTVAAQDSVWAIGTPNAADICERCHFPKGWLEGRSDPPNASAMTGADFDGVQCDFCHSMYDPFFETTYAGTREGSDWLNYWDETNASSTPSQTAADATYTEDMALAETISLFNGIAFFVNSLPPANYTENGSGQYFASPNGQKRASFADANARHRIFYSRYHKSRFFCATCHDVSNPVLANLGQDGTQPLTTETNSAYSYFHVERTFSEFMLSAYGQQGGAATNPEFQNQGAPDITHAAKCQDCHMRDMTGQAARMRIAVVRPGQSVEHPDSGQPLHDLTGGNAWVSWVLASTIPGSPNYDPFNEAELNKGPEILTLDLTQGEGIDPAALLAGVDRARQQLLLAATIKNLTYHPGTGNVSFQVQNNSAHKLISGFPEGRRMFVNIRAYAGDILIYEVNPYDTSAQTLKGLGYSYESGGLLNDNPVITDPETELYADELVYEMKPGSNLTGEAKSFHFALADGRYKDNRIPPKGFDISNAAARLASPVLKGVEENSYFSADEYLYGCDEVSMDIAPAADYVEVSLFYQITSREYIEFLRDEINGTGTTLFSPTLSGEPEAYIIQTDPFFSRLRAWGDTIWNLWTHNIDADCASPFLMARATYGSAPTGCTAPVPTLLSATPDNTGVVLNWSDESADQMAAGYRIYYDQAGKSQWVADLPDPTVTTYIDTGLTNGLEYCYKVTSYYDATCESAFSNILCAIPAAPGQTTDPASVTSMETGIYIGRGRARTYTPQTTFNAGNSVVIRATVIDSITGLPIAGATVDLLITGPETLTLVTGLSDASGMAEAIWQTRTQLTAPGEYTVQPTNVTIAGYHWDGVQTSAVFTIE
;
A
#
# COMPACT_ATOMS: atom_id res chain seq x y z
N MET A 1 26.49 -33.63 -64.70
CA MET A 1 26.67 -32.21 -65.08
C MET A 1 26.19 -31.33 -63.93
N ARG A 2 26.93 -30.24 -63.63
CA ARG A 2 26.75 -29.24 -62.54
C ARG A 2 27.11 -29.78 -61.14
N ARG A 3 28.38 -29.74 -60.71
CA ARG A 3 29.14 -28.63 -60.06
C ARG A 3 28.39 -28.00 -58.88
N GLY A 4 28.61 -28.53 -57.68
CA GLY A 4 28.36 -27.85 -56.40
C GLY A 4 29.58 -27.01 -56.02
N ILE A 5 29.32 -25.73 -55.71
CA ILE A 5 30.31 -24.76 -55.24
C ILE A 5 30.19 -24.71 -53.72
N ILE A 6 31.29 -25.03 -53.04
CA ILE A 6 31.52 -24.74 -51.63
C ILE A 6 31.88 -23.25 -51.55
N VAL A 7 31.08 -22.46 -50.86
CA VAL A 7 31.39 -21.06 -50.52
C VAL A 7 31.82 -21.01 -49.06
N PHE A 8 33.11 -20.73 -48.84
CA PHE A 8 33.64 -20.24 -47.58
C PHE A 8 33.12 -18.81 -47.36
N LEU A 9 32.38 -18.57 -46.27
CA LEU A 9 32.08 -17.23 -45.78
C LEU A 9 33.17 -16.84 -44.78
N LEU A 10 34.01 -15.89 -45.19
CA LEU A 10 34.96 -15.20 -44.34
C LEU A 10 34.22 -14.38 -43.28
N SER A 11 34.50 -14.64 -42.02
CA SER A 11 34.19 -13.79 -40.88
C SER A 11 34.96 -12.47 -41.01
N GLY A 12 34.23 -11.40 -41.29
CA GLY A 12 34.75 -10.04 -41.28
C GLY A 12 34.98 -9.58 -39.84
N LEU A 13 36.26 -9.34 -39.52
CA LEU A 13 36.71 -8.62 -38.33
C LEU A 13 36.17 -7.18 -38.41
N PHE A 14 35.11 -6.87 -37.66
CA PHE A 14 34.67 -5.50 -37.46
C PHE A 14 35.69 -4.82 -36.53
N ILE A 15 36.51 -3.96 -37.11
CA ILE A 15 37.35 -3.02 -36.37
C ILE A 15 36.39 -1.97 -35.78
N CYS A 16 36.26 -1.98 -34.46
CA CYS A 16 35.58 -0.93 -33.70
C CYS A 16 36.18 0.43 -34.06
N LEU A 17 35.40 1.26 -34.74
CA LEU A 17 35.62 2.70 -34.79
C LEU A 17 35.25 3.25 -33.42
N THR A 18 36.26 3.71 -32.68
CA THR A 18 36.13 4.44 -31.42
C THR A 18 35.23 5.66 -31.60
N GLY A 19 34.00 5.58 -31.09
CA GLY A 19 33.18 6.75 -30.77
C GLY A 19 33.81 7.56 -29.64
N PRO A 20 33.28 8.76 -29.30
CA PRO A 20 33.83 9.61 -28.24
C PRO A 20 34.02 8.76 -26.96
N GLY A 21 35.27 8.69 -26.49
CA GLY A 21 35.68 7.76 -25.44
C GLY A 21 34.99 8.05 -24.12
N HIS A 22 34.42 7.02 -23.52
CA HIS A 22 34.05 7.02 -22.10
C HIS A 22 35.30 7.25 -21.24
N ALA A 23 35.14 7.82 -20.06
CA ALA A 23 36.23 7.94 -19.09
C ALA A 23 36.62 6.59 -18.45
N TRP A 24 35.93 5.51 -18.82
CA TRP A 24 36.08 4.16 -18.27
C TRP A 24 35.95 3.08 -19.36
N THR A 25 36.30 1.83 -19.04
CA THR A 25 36.18 0.69 -19.97
C THR A 25 34.88 -0.06 -19.72
N PRO A 26 33.97 -0.16 -20.71
CA PRO A 26 32.74 -0.91 -20.54
C PRO A 26 32.95 -2.40 -20.28
N VAL A 27 32.20 -2.93 -19.30
CA VAL A 27 32.11 -4.34 -18.98
C VAL A 27 30.65 -4.76 -19.15
N PRO A 28 30.34 -5.74 -20.01
CA PRO A 28 28.98 -6.27 -20.11
C PRO A 28 28.51 -6.79 -18.75
N VAL A 29 27.25 -6.53 -18.38
CA VAL A 29 26.69 -6.94 -17.07
C VAL A 29 26.84 -8.44 -16.84
N ALA A 30 26.62 -9.25 -17.89
CA ALA A 30 26.75 -10.71 -17.82
C ALA A 30 28.17 -11.20 -17.50
N ASP A 31 29.18 -10.37 -17.76
CA ASP A 31 30.61 -10.68 -17.58
C ASP A 31 31.21 -9.98 -16.35
N ASP A 32 30.45 -9.18 -15.60
CA ASP A 32 30.94 -8.43 -14.44
C ASP A 32 30.75 -9.22 -13.12
N PRO A 33 31.85 -9.71 -12.49
CA PRO A 33 31.75 -10.43 -11.22
C PRO A 33 31.28 -9.55 -10.05
N LEU A 34 31.37 -8.22 -10.15
CA LEU A 34 31.03 -7.31 -9.04
C LEU A 34 29.53 -7.19 -8.82
N VAL A 35 28.73 -7.31 -9.88
CA VAL A 35 27.25 -7.29 -9.80
C VAL A 35 26.63 -8.69 -9.79
N ARG A 36 27.46 -9.72 -10.00
CA ARG A 36 26.99 -11.09 -10.03
C ARG A 36 26.47 -11.55 -8.66
N MET A 37 25.26 -12.08 -8.67
CA MET A 37 24.55 -12.65 -7.52
C MET A 37 23.75 -13.87 -7.98
N PRO A 38 23.42 -14.84 -7.12
CA PRO A 38 22.71 -16.06 -7.49
C PRO A 38 21.27 -15.76 -7.97
N GLY A 39 20.64 -16.77 -8.57
CA GLY A 39 19.32 -16.68 -9.19
C GLY A 39 19.37 -16.55 -10.71
N THR A 40 18.22 -16.24 -11.30
CA THR A 40 18.09 -16.00 -12.74
C THR A 40 18.84 -14.72 -13.13
N GLN A 41 19.58 -14.77 -14.24
CA GLN A 41 20.44 -13.69 -14.73
C GLN A 41 19.82 -12.97 -15.94
N PRO A 42 20.35 -11.79 -16.33
CA PRO A 42 19.87 -11.07 -17.50
C PRO A 42 19.91 -11.92 -18.77
N GLY A 43 18.85 -11.84 -19.58
CA GLY A 43 18.70 -12.58 -20.83
C GLY A 43 18.30 -14.06 -20.66
N GLN A 44 18.10 -14.56 -19.43
CA GLN A 44 17.73 -15.96 -19.21
C GLN A 44 16.22 -16.23 -19.20
N THR A 45 15.39 -15.20 -19.06
CA THR A 45 13.93 -15.34 -19.06
C THR A 45 13.26 -14.11 -19.67
N ALA A 46 11.99 -14.26 -20.04
CA ALA A 46 11.16 -13.15 -20.51
C ALA A 46 9.82 -13.16 -19.77
N LEU A 47 9.36 -11.99 -19.38
CA LEU A 47 8.14 -11.83 -18.58
C LEU A 47 7.00 -11.28 -19.43
N GLU A 48 5.78 -11.66 -19.11
CA GLU A 48 4.58 -11.07 -19.66
C GLU A 48 4.36 -9.65 -19.11
N ALA A 49 3.80 -8.78 -19.93
CA ALA A 49 3.36 -7.45 -19.51
C ALA A 49 2.09 -7.56 -18.63
N PRO A 50 1.90 -6.64 -17.65
CA PRO A 50 0.82 -6.71 -16.67
C PRO A 50 -0.57 -6.61 -17.32
N GLY A 51 -0.71 -5.91 -18.45
CA GLY A 51 -1.97 -5.85 -19.21
C GLY A 51 -2.58 -7.22 -19.54
N ARG A 52 -1.76 -8.29 -19.67
CA ARG A 52 -2.29 -9.66 -19.82
C ARG A 52 -3.05 -10.13 -18.57
N CYS A 53 -2.55 -9.80 -17.40
CA CYS A 53 -3.15 -10.12 -16.10
C CYS A 53 -4.35 -9.21 -15.81
N LEU A 54 -4.22 -7.90 -16.03
CA LEU A 54 -5.25 -6.90 -15.72
C LEU A 54 -6.56 -7.14 -16.48
N ASN A 55 -6.52 -7.82 -17.63
CA ASN A 55 -7.71 -8.28 -18.35
C ASN A 55 -8.67 -9.14 -17.51
N CYS A 56 -8.22 -9.76 -16.42
CA CYS A 56 -9.08 -10.57 -15.55
C CYS A 56 -8.96 -10.20 -14.07
N HIS A 57 -7.84 -9.60 -13.68
CA HIS A 57 -7.50 -9.28 -12.29
C HIS A 57 -7.71 -7.78 -11.94
N ALA A 58 -8.44 -7.04 -12.77
CA ALA A 58 -8.80 -5.64 -12.56
C ALA A 58 -10.20 -5.29 -13.12
N GLY A 59 -10.73 -4.13 -12.74
CA GLY A 59 -11.95 -3.52 -13.27
C GLY A 59 -13.26 -4.15 -12.79
N TYR A 60 -13.30 -4.70 -11.57
CA TYR A 60 -14.51 -5.27 -10.95
C TYR A 60 -14.74 -4.83 -9.50
N ASN A 61 -13.70 -4.74 -8.66
CA ASN A 61 -13.82 -4.25 -7.29
C ASN A 61 -12.51 -3.63 -6.81
N THR A 62 -12.38 -2.32 -6.91
CA THR A 62 -11.18 -1.57 -6.52
C THR A 62 -10.80 -1.74 -5.05
N ALA A 63 -11.75 -2.13 -4.18
CA ALA A 63 -11.49 -2.34 -2.76
C ALA A 63 -10.71 -3.63 -2.44
N VAL A 64 -10.73 -4.64 -3.33
CA VAL A 64 -10.10 -5.94 -3.06
C VAL A 64 -9.34 -6.52 -4.26
N GLU A 65 -9.58 -6.00 -5.46
CA GLU A 65 -8.96 -6.55 -6.66
C GLU A 65 -7.45 -6.27 -6.68
N PRO A 66 -6.64 -7.20 -7.19
CA PRO A 66 -5.19 -7.01 -7.25
C PRO A 66 -4.78 -5.82 -8.12
N GLY A 67 -5.41 -5.65 -9.29
CA GLY A 67 -4.98 -4.69 -10.30
C GLY A 67 -4.97 -3.25 -9.82
N TYR A 68 -6.10 -2.74 -9.31
CA TYR A 68 -6.21 -1.35 -8.85
C TYR A 68 -5.23 -1.04 -7.70
N ASN A 69 -5.12 -1.95 -6.73
CA ASN A 69 -4.25 -1.76 -5.58
C ASN A 69 -2.77 -1.79 -5.98
N TRP A 70 -2.38 -2.73 -6.85
CA TRP A 70 -1.03 -2.79 -7.41
C TRP A 70 -0.70 -1.53 -8.21
N THR A 71 -1.57 -1.09 -9.12
CA THR A 71 -1.35 0.12 -9.94
C THR A 71 -1.07 1.36 -9.08
N GLY A 72 -1.76 1.47 -7.93
CA GLY A 72 -1.57 2.55 -6.97
C GLY A 72 -0.37 2.40 -6.03
N SER A 73 0.39 1.31 -6.13
CA SER A 73 1.48 0.98 -5.20
C SER A 73 2.85 1.49 -5.68
N MET A 74 3.80 1.63 -4.75
CA MET A 74 5.18 1.95 -5.12
C MET A 74 5.88 0.82 -5.90
N MET A 75 5.37 -0.42 -5.83
CA MET A 75 5.89 -1.53 -6.63
C MET A 75 5.62 -1.35 -8.12
N ALA A 76 4.39 -0.96 -8.50
CA ALA A 76 4.05 -0.66 -9.89
C ALA A 76 4.74 0.61 -10.42
N GLN A 77 5.14 1.51 -9.51
CA GLN A 77 5.77 2.79 -9.84
C GLN A 77 7.28 2.83 -9.56
N ALA A 78 7.91 1.70 -9.22
CA ALA A 78 9.32 1.67 -8.80
C ALA A 78 10.27 2.27 -9.85
N SER A 79 9.98 2.06 -11.13
CA SER A 79 10.67 2.60 -12.32
C SER A 79 10.30 4.05 -12.66
N ARG A 80 9.19 4.56 -12.13
CA ARG A 80 8.69 5.94 -12.34
C ARG A 80 9.01 6.87 -11.18
N ASP A 81 9.62 6.35 -10.12
CA ASP A 81 10.03 7.12 -8.95
C ASP A 81 11.19 8.08 -9.29
N PHE A 82 10.94 9.38 -9.20
CA PHE A 82 11.93 10.42 -9.49
C PHE A 82 13.04 10.55 -8.42
N LEU A 83 12.80 10.08 -7.18
CA LEU A 83 13.85 9.94 -6.18
C LEU A 83 14.81 8.82 -6.56
N TYR A 84 14.26 7.69 -7.03
CA TYR A 84 15.06 6.59 -7.56
C TYR A 84 15.99 7.05 -8.68
N TRP A 85 15.49 7.80 -9.67
CA TRP A 85 16.32 8.21 -10.80
C TRP A 85 17.50 9.12 -10.41
N SER A 86 17.25 10.01 -9.44
CA SER A 86 18.30 10.89 -8.92
C SER A 86 19.34 10.10 -8.12
N CYS A 87 18.87 9.17 -7.28
CA CYS A 87 19.69 8.26 -6.50
C CYS A 87 20.53 7.31 -7.38
N LEU A 88 19.91 6.68 -8.39
CA LEU A 88 20.57 5.86 -9.41
C LEU A 88 21.71 6.62 -10.07
N THR A 89 21.46 7.89 -10.42
CA THR A 89 22.43 8.74 -11.11
C THR A 89 23.65 8.97 -10.23
N VAL A 90 23.48 9.35 -8.96
CA VAL A 90 24.60 9.52 -8.00
C VAL A 90 25.31 8.18 -7.74
N ALA A 91 24.58 7.09 -7.50
CA ALA A 91 25.16 5.77 -7.28
C ALA A 91 26.03 5.29 -8.47
N ALA A 92 25.63 5.62 -9.70
CA ALA A 92 26.42 5.33 -10.88
C ALA A 92 27.72 6.15 -10.93
N GLN A 93 27.67 7.45 -10.56
CA GLN A 93 28.87 8.29 -10.40
C GLN A 93 29.81 7.75 -9.33
N ASP A 94 29.26 7.41 -8.17
CA ASP A 94 29.98 6.85 -7.04
C ASP A 94 30.74 5.57 -7.44
N SER A 95 30.06 4.69 -8.19
CA SER A 95 30.64 3.46 -8.69
C SER A 95 31.78 3.73 -9.68
N VAL A 96 31.63 4.68 -10.61
CA VAL A 96 32.74 5.07 -11.51
C VAL A 96 33.92 5.65 -10.73
N TRP A 97 33.66 6.49 -9.73
CA TRP A 97 34.69 7.04 -8.86
C TRP A 97 35.43 5.95 -8.06
N ALA A 98 34.70 4.98 -7.52
CA ALA A 98 35.26 3.95 -6.65
C ALA A 98 36.02 2.86 -7.41
N ILE A 99 35.43 2.36 -8.51
CA ILE A 99 35.90 1.14 -9.19
C ILE A 99 36.05 1.29 -10.71
N GLY A 100 35.71 2.45 -11.28
CA GLY A 100 35.95 2.75 -12.69
C GLY A 100 34.89 2.22 -13.64
N THR A 101 33.70 1.83 -13.15
CA THR A 101 32.54 1.43 -13.98
C THR A 101 31.24 1.84 -13.28
N PRO A 102 30.14 2.16 -13.99
CA PRO A 102 28.87 2.56 -13.37
C PRO A 102 28.00 1.38 -12.93
N ASN A 103 28.60 0.26 -12.50
CA ASN A 103 27.87 -1.00 -12.33
C ASN A 103 26.87 -1.00 -11.15
N ALA A 104 26.97 -0.04 -10.22
CA ALA A 104 25.94 0.18 -9.20
C ALA A 104 24.55 0.43 -9.82
N ALA A 105 24.49 1.02 -11.02
CA ALA A 105 23.25 1.24 -11.74
C ALA A 105 22.55 -0.08 -12.13
N ASP A 106 23.29 -1.13 -12.49
CA ASP A 106 22.69 -2.44 -12.82
C ASP A 106 21.96 -3.04 -11.61
N ILE A 107 22.52 -2.87 -10.40
CA ILE A 107 21.90 -3.37 -9.16
C ILE A 107 20.57 -2.65 -8.90
N CYS A 108 20.53 -1.34 -9.13
CA CYS A 108 19.32 -0.55 -9.04
C CYS A 108 18.27 -1.01 -10.07
N GLU A 109 18.69 -1.23 -11.32
CA GLU A 109 17.84 -1.71 -12.41
C GLU A 109 17.31 -3.13 -12.16
N ARG A 110 18.07 -3.99 -11.49
CA ARG A 110 17.65 -5.35 -11.09
C ARG A 110 16.37 -5.35 -10.26
N CYS A 111 16.21 -4.38 -9.37
CA CYS A 111 15.08 -4.29 -8.45
C CYS A 111 13.96 -3.39 -8.96
N HIS A 112 14.28 -2.29 -9.65
CA HIS A 112 13.30 -1.30 -10.12
C HIS A 112 12.77 -1.57 -11.53
N PHE A 113 13.50 -2.36 -12.34
CA PHE A 113 13.13 -2.78 -13.70
C PHE A 113 13.28 -4.31 -13.86
N PRO A 114 12.70 -5.15 -12.98
CA PRO A 114 12.99 -6.58 -12.98
C PRO A 114 12.67 -7.26 -14.32
N LYS A 115 11.63 -6.81 -15.04
CA LYS A 115 11.35 -7.28 -16.39
C LYS A 115 12.46 -6.94 -17.39
N GLY A 116 12.86 -5.67 -17.45
CA GLY A 116 13.90 -5.21 -18.37
C GLY A 116 15.24 -5.85 -18.08
N TRP A 117 15.61 -5.92 -16.80
CA TRP A 117 16.83 -6.58 -16.32
C TRP A 117 16.84 -8.07 -16.71
N LEU A 118 15.78 -8.83 -16.38
CA LEU A 118 15.69 -10.25 -16.73
C LEU A 118 15.75 -10.52 -18.24
N GLU A 119 15.30 -9.57 -19.06
CA GLU A 119 15.34 -9.65 -20.51
C GLU A 119 16.63 -9.07 -21.14
N GLY A 120 17.62 -8.70 -20.31
CA GLY A 120 18.94 -8.26 -20.77
C GLY A 120 19.03 -6.80 -21.19
N ARG A 121 18.10 -5.94 -20.75
CA ARG A 121 18.05 -4.50 -21.07
C ARG A 121 18.68 -3.61 -20.01
N SER A 122 19.36 -4.18 -19.02
CA SER A 122 20.21 -3.42 -18.10
C SER A 122 21.63 -3.18 -18.61
N ASP A 123 21.93 -3.59 -19.83
CA ASP A 123 23.16 -3.27 -20.54
C ASP A 123 22.82 -2.33 -21.73
N PRO A 124 23.31 -1.07 -21.75
CA PRO A 124 24.19 -0.46 -20.75
C PRO A 124 23.51 -0.14 -19.41
N PRO A 125 24.25 -0.11 -18.28
CA PRO A 125 23.72 0.15 -16.93
C PRO A 125 23.46 1.64 -16.70
N ASN A 126 22.46 2.15 -17.40
CA ASN A 126 21.92 3.50 -17.25
C ASN A 126 20.43 3.57 -17.62
N ALA A 127 19.76 2.41 -17.65
CA ALA A 127 18.36 2.20 -18.03
C ALA A 127 17.96 2.75 -19.42
N SER A 128 18.89 3.18 -20.27
CA SER A 128 18.58 3.78 -21.57
C SER A 128 18.01 2.80 -22.60
N ALA A 129 18.12 1.49 -22.33
CA ALA A 129 17.53 0.43 -23.13
C ALA A 129 16.14 -0.01 -22.64
N MET A 130 15.66 0.47 -21.48
CA MET A 130 14.35 0.12 -20.94
C MET A 130 13.22 0.59 -21.85
N THR A 131 12.15 -0.21 -21.99
CA THR A 131 11.04 0.08 -22.89
C THR A 131 9.74 -0.58 -22.44
N GLY A 132 8.59 -0.01 -22.85
CA GLY A 132 7.28 -0.61 -22.64
C GLY A 132 7.03 -0.97 -21.16
N ALA A 133 6.62 -2.21 -20.91
CA ALA A 133 6.29 -2.70 -19.58
C ALA A 133 7.49 -2.82 -18.61
N ASP A 134 8.72 -2.55 -19.04
CA ASP A 134 9.84 -2.38 -18.10
C ASP A 134 9.56 -1.23 -17.13
N PHE A 135 8.83 -0.20 -17.59
CA PHE A 135 8.40 0.92 -16.78
C PHE A 135 7.24 0.60 -15.84
N ASP A 136 6.68 -0.62 -15.83
CA ASP A 136 5.66 -1.06 -14.86
C ASP A 136 6.26 -1.64 -13.57
N GLY A 137 7.57 -1.45 -13.36
CA GLY A 137 8.27 -1.75 -12.13
C GLY A 137 8.20 -3.22 -11.74
N VAL A 138 7.88 -3.46 -10.46
CA VAL A 138 7.67 -4.79 -9.89
C VAL A 138 6.26 -5.27 -10.26
N GLN A 139 6.17 -5.89 -11.44
CA GLN A 139 4.91 -6.30 -12.08
C GLN A 139 4.43 -7.71 -11.70
N CYS A 140 3.15 -8.00 -11.98
CA CYS A 140 2.48 -9.25 -11.61
C CYS A 140 3.25 -10.50 -12.03
N ASP A 141 3.70 -10.56 -13.29
CA ASP A 141 4.36 -11.77 -13.80
C ASP A 141 5.75 -11.99 -13.20
N PHE A 142 6.43 -10.92 -12.79
CA PHE A 142 7.69 -11.05 -12.09
C PHE A 142 7.49 -11.78 -10.76
N CYS A 143 6.62 -11.25 -9.89
CA CYS A 143 6.31 -11.87 -8.60
C CYS A 143 5.79 -13.30 -8.77
N HIS A 144 4.80 -13.48 -9.66
CA HIS A 144 4.16 -14.78 -9.87
C HIS A 144 4.97 -15.77 -10.72
N SER A 145 6.17 -15.41 -11.19
CA SER A 145 7.10 -16.36 -11.82
C SER A 145 8.22 -16.78 -10.88
N MET A 146 8.38 -16.14 -9.73
CA MET A 146 9.43 -16.49 -8.76
C MET A 146 9.17 -17.86 -8.12
N TYR A 147 10.23 -18.64 -7.94
CA TYR A 147 10.24 -19.88 -7.19
C TYR A 147 11.23 -19.84 -6.04
N ASP A 148 11.04 -20.73 -5.06
CA ASP A 148 11.81 -20.74 -3.83
C ASP A 148 13.20 -21.34 -4.05
N PRO A 149 14.32 -20.63 -3.80
CA PRO A 149 15.64 -21.26 -3.81
C PRO A 149 15.84 -22.24 -2.66
N PHE A 150 14.88 -22.37 -1.74
CA PHE A 150 14.87 -23.33 -0.65
C PHE A 150 13.72 -24.34 -0.77
N PHE A 151 13.19 -24.54 -1.98
CA PHE A 151 12.04 -25.39 -2.30
C PHE A 151 12.10 -26.77 -1.60
N GLU A 152 13.28 -27.40 -1.53
CA GLU A 152 13.49 -28.69 -0.86
C GLU A 152 13.08 -28.64 0.62
N THR A 153 13.59 -27.66 1.35
CA THR A 153 13.34 -27.51 2.80
C THR A 153 11.97 -26.96 3.12
N THR A 154 11.40 -26.13 2.23
CA THR A 154 10.02 -25.63 2.36
C THR A 154 9.02 -26.74 2.09
N TYR A 155 9.24 -27.54 1.04
CA TYR A 155 8.42 -28.72 0.73
C TYR A 155 8.44 -29.74 1.88
N ALA A 156 9.62 -30.03 2.46
CA ALA A 156 9.78 -30.95 3.58
C ALA A 156 9.26 -30.42 4.92
N GLY A 157 8.89 -29.14 5.02
CA GLY A 157 8.45 -28.50 6.26
C GLY A 157 9.57 -28.27 7.28
N THR A 158 10.83 -28.23 6.84
CA THR A 158 11.99 -27.99 7.73
C THR A 158 12.46 -26.54 7.74
N ARG A 159 11.97 -25.69 6.83
CA ARG A 159 12.30 -24.25 6.79
C ARG A 159 11.43 -23.41 7.71
N GLU A 160 10.10 -23.47 7.53
CA GLU A 160 9.11 -22.71 8.32
C GLU A 160 8.21 -23.61 9.19
N GLY A 161 8.48 -24.92 9.18
CA GLY A 161 7.74 -25.91 9.94
C GLY A 161 6.70 -26.66 9.11
N SER A 162 6.22 -27.76 9.67
CA SER A 162 5.22 -28.65 9.08
C SER A 162 3.82 -28.43 9.68
N ASP A 163 3.54 -27.23 10.20
CA ASP A 163 2.21 -26.86 10.68
C ASP A 163 1.32 -26.49 9.48
N TRP A 164 1.01 -27.50 8.68
CA TRP A 164 0.26 -27.38 7.43
C TRP A 164 -1.12 -26.77 7.66
N LEU A 165 -1.75 -27.07 8.80
CA LEU A 165 -3.12 -26.62 9.05
C LEU A 165 -3.17 -25.14 9.48
N ASN A 166 -2.31 -24.67 10.39
CA ASN A 166 -2.48 -23.32 10.94
C ASN A 166 -1.59 -22.29 10.23
N TYR A 167 -0.32 -22.58 9.98
CA TYR A 167 0.59 -21.62 9.34
C TYR A 167 0.35 -21.56 7.81
N TRP A 168 0.24 -22.73 7.19
CA TRP A 168 0.07 -22.84 5.74
C TRP A 168 -1.40 -22.85 5.30
N ASP A 169 -2.34 -23.04 6.22
CA ASP A 169 -3.78 -23.13 5.96
C ASP A 169 -4.08 -24.17 4.86
N GLU A 170 -3.58 -25.40 5.02
CA GLU A 170 -3.72 -26.51 4.07
C GLU A 170 -4.57 -27.63 4.66
N THR A 171 -5.84 -27.71 4.26
CA THR A 171 -6.74 -28.76 4.78
C THR A 171 -6.54 -30.12 4.12
N ASN A 172 -6.02 -30.15 2.89
CA ASN A 172 -5.98 -31.32 2.00
C ASN A 172 -7.35 -32.01 1.81
N ALA A 173 -8.44 -31.27 2.03
CA ALA A 173 -9.81 -31.79 2.02
C ALA A 173 -10.57 -31.43 0.74
N SER A 174 -10.00 -30.59 -0.13
CA SER A 174 -10.64 -30.19 -1.39
C SER A 174 -10.44 -31.22 -2.52
N SER A 175 -11.03 -30.94 -3.70
CA SER A 175 -10.76 -31.70 -4.92
C SER A 175 -9.39 -31.39 -5.55
N THR A 176 -8.68 -30.40 -5.02
CA THR A 176 -7.32 -29.99 -5.41
C THR A 176 -6.42 -29.91 -4.16
N PRO A 177 -6.09 -31.04 -3.51
CA PRO A 177 -5.36 -31.03 -2.24
C PRO A 177 -4.02 -30.29 -2.33
N SER A 178 -3.71 -29.47 -1.33
CA SER A 178 -2.48 -28.65 -1.28
C SER A 178 -1.23 -29.49 -1.45
N GLN A 179 -1.15 -30.66 -0.81
CA GLN A 179 0.02 -31.52 -0.91
C GLN A 179 0.23 -32.03 -2.34
N THR A 180 -0.84 -32.42 -3.05
CA THR A 180 -0.72 -32.86 -4.45
C THR A 180 -0.28 -31.71 -5.36
N ALA A 181 -0.80 -30.50 -5.11
CA ALA A 181 -0.37 -29.30 -5.83
C ALA A 181 1.08 -28.92 -5.50
N ALA A 182 1.51 -29.09 -4.25
CA ALA A 182 2.88 -28.88 -3.80
C ALA A 182 3.86 -29.88 -4.42
N ASP A 183 3.49 -31.16 -4.57
CA ASP A 183 4.30 -32.17 -5.26
C ASP A 183 4.60 -31.76 -6.72
N ALA A 184 3.60 -31.18 -7.41
CA ALA A 184 3.75 -30.68 -8.77
C ALA A 184 4.68 -29.47 -8.85
N THR A 185 4.55 -28.52 -7.91
CA THR A 185 5.44 -27.36 -7.82
C THR A 185 6.88 -27.78 -7.48
N TYR A 186 7.05 -28.69 -6.52
CA TYR A 186 8.35 -29.23 -6.13
C TYR A 186 9.08 -29.87 -7.32
N THR A 187 8.37 -30.66 -8.13
CA THR A 187 8.94 -31.29 -9.33
C THR A 187 9.39 -30.25 -10.37
N GLU A 188 8.62 -29.19 -10.57
CA GLU A 188 8.99 -28.10 -11.48
C GLU A 188 10.20 -27.32 -10.95
N ASP A 189 10.19 -26.95 -9.67
CA ASP A 189 11.24 -26.14 -9.06
C ASP A 189 12.58 -26.91 -9.00
N MET A 190 12.55 -28.24 -8.75
CA MET A 190 13.72 -29.12 -8.91
C MET A 190 14.32 -29.04 -10.32
N ALA A 191 13.49 -29.10 -11.36
CA ALA A 191 13.97 -29.05 -12.74
C ALA A 191 14.55 -27.68 -13.10
N LEU A 192 13.95 -26.60 -12.58
CA LEU A 192 14.46 -25.24 -12.77
C LEU A 192 15.79 -25.03 -12.03
N ALA A 193 15.95 -25.60 -10.83
CA ALA A 193 17.16 -25.50 -10.04
C ALA A 193 18.40 -26.05 -10.76
N GLU A 194 18.25 -27.10 -11.58
CA GLU A 194 19.35 -27.67 -12.39
C GLU A 194 19.94 -26.68 -13.40
N THR A 195 19.22 -25.61 -13.73
CA THR A 195 19.66 -24.60 -14.71
C THR A 195 20.45 -23.44 -14.09
N ILE A 196 20.49 -23.35 -12.77
CA ILE A 196 21.14 -22.24 -12.08
C ILE A 196 22.62 -22.56 -11.83
N SER A 197 23.49 -21.73 -12.40
CA SER A 197 24.93 -21.80 -12.20
C SER A 197 25.45 -20.61 -11.39
N LEU A 198 26.60 -20.82 -10.76
CA LEU A 198 27.50 -19.78 -10.27
C LEU A 198 28.17 -19.04 -11.43
N PHE A 199 28.87 -17.94 -11.14
CA PHE A 199 29.64 -17.17 -12.13
C PHE A 199 30.68 -18.02 -12.85
N ASN A 200 31.36 -18.90 -12.10
CA ASN A 200 32.37 -19.81 -12.64
C ASN A 200 31.80 -21.02 -13.40
N GLY A 201 30.47 -21.08 -13.60
CA GLY A 201 29.79 -22.11 -14.37
C GLY A 201 29.48 -23.42 -13.63
N ILE A 202 29.84 -23.54 -12.35
CA ILE A 202 29.45 -24.69 -11.51
C ILE A 202 27.97 -24.56 -11.10
N ALA A 203 27.28 -25.67 -10.85
CA ALA A 203 25.91 -25.64 -10.35
C ALA A 203 25.81 -24.93 -8.99
N PHE A 204 24.82 -24.05 -8.83
CA PHE A 204 24.52 -23.41 -7.54
C PHE A 204 23.92 -24.41 -6.55
N PHE A 205 23.06 -25.30 -7.04
CA PHE A 205 22.42 -26.33 -6.23
C PHE A 205 23.22 -27.62 -6.20
N VAL A 206 23.43 -28.18 -5.01
CA VAL A 206 24.02 -29.51 -4.80
C VAL A 206 23.03 -30.34 -4.01
N ASN A 207 22.55 -31.44 -4.59
CA ASN A 207 21.47 -32.27 -4.03
C ASN A 207 20.22 -31.43 -3.69
N SER A 208 19.78 -30.58 -4.62
CA SER A 208 18.61 -29.69 -4.45
C SER A 208 18.73 -28.64 -3.34
N LEU A 209 19.93 -28.44 -2.76
CA LEU A 209 20.17 -27.47 -1.70
C LEU A 209 21.11 -26.36 -2.19
N PRO A 210 20.87 -25.09 -1.81
CA PRO A 210 21.80 -24.00 -2.06
C PRO A 210 23.05 -24.14 -1.17
N PRO A 211 24.09 -23.30 -1.38
CA PRO A 211 25.28 -23.27 -0.53
C PRO A 211 24.93 -23.11 0.96
N ALA A 212 25.68 -23.76 1.85
CA ALA A 212 25.31 -23.87 3.26
C ALA A 212 25.21 -22.52 4.02
N ASN A 213 26.00 -21.51 3.63
CA ASN A 213 25.96 -20.17 4.24
C ASN A 213 24.92 -19.25 3.55
N TYR A 214 24.31 -19.71 2.46
CA TYR A 214 23.20 -19.06 1.79
C TYR A 214 21.91 -19.57 2.42
N THR A 215 21.46 -18.87 3.45
CA THR A 215 20.28 -19.21 4.25
C THR A 215 19.04 -18.44 3.83
N GLU A 216 19.20 -17.32 3.11
CA GLU A 216 18.13 -16.42 2.69
C GLU A 216 18.50 -15.76 1.36
N ASN A 217 17.50 -15.54 0.49
CA ASN A 217 17.70 -14.83 -0.77
C ASN A 217 17.29 -13.36 -0.61
N GLY A 218 18.26 -12.45 -0.69
CA GLY A 218 18.05 -11.00 -0.57
C GLY A 218 18.74 -10.24 -1.70
N SER A 219 18.73 -8.91 -1.67
CA SER A 219 19.43 -8.07 -2.67
C SER A 219 19.06 -8.39 -4.13
N GLY A 220 17.78 -8.64 -4.39
CA GLY A 220 17.27 -8.97 -5.72
C GLY A 220 17.68 -10.36 -6.22
N GLN A 221 18.11 -11.28 -5.34
CA GLN A 221 18.43 -12.67 -5.70
C GLN A 221 17.15 -13.47 -5.98
N TYR A 222 16.49 -13.18 -7.10
CA TYR A 222 15.27 -13.87 -7.53
C TYR A 222 15.55 -15.03 -8.50
N PHE A 223 14.73 -16.06 -8.37
CA PHE A 223 14.75 -17.27 -9.15
C PHE A 223 13.44 -17.33 -9.92
N ALA A 224 13.47 -17.03 -11.21
CA ALA A 224 12.27 -16.86 -12.02
C ALA A 224 12.12 -17.99 -13.05
N SER A 225 10.91 -18.54 -13.16
CA SER A 225 10.57 -19.55 -14.16
C SER A 225 10.49 -18.93 -15.57
N PRO A 226 11.08 -19.56 -16.61
CA PRO A 226 11.01 -19.08 -17.99
C PRO A 226 9.75 -19.54 -18.76
N ASN A 227 8.93 -20.38 -18.14
CA ASN A 227 7.88 -21.14 -18.84
C ASN A 227 6.49 -20.47 -18.76
N GLY A 228 6.41 -19.26 -18.19
CA GLY A 228 5.20 -18.42 -18.13
C GLY A 228 4.07 -18.92 -17.24
N GLN A 229 4.21 -20.07 -16.55
CA GLN A 229 3.22 -20.53 -15.58
C GLN A 229 3.32 -19.72 -14.29
N LYS A 230 2.15 -19.36 -13.76
CA LYS A 230 2.06 -18.53 -12.55
C LYS A 230 2.12 -19.37 -11.28
N ARG A 231 2.70 -18.82 -10.24
CA ARG A 231 2.80 -19.37 -8.88
C ARG A 231 1.99 -18.51 -7.94
N ALA A 232 1.21 -19.10 -7.04
CA ALA A 232 0.40 -18.35 -6.10
C ALA A 232 0.04 -19.15 -4.85
N SER A 233 -0.52 -18.46 -3.87
CA SER A 233 -0.77 -18.95 -2.51
C SER A 233 -1.92 -19.93 -2.34
N PHE A 234 -2.63 -20.32 -3.40
CA PHE A 234 -3.84 -21.13 -3.27
C PHE A 234 -3.86 -22.31 -4.25
N ALA A 235 -4.02 -23.52 -3.71
CA ALA A 235 -4.10 -24.77 -4.48
C ALA A 235 -5.46 -24.97 -5.17
N ASP A 236 -6.54 -24.44 -4.58
CA ASP A 236 -7.91 -24.52 -5.12
C ASP A 236 -8.31 -23.31 -5.99
N ALA A 237 -7.34 -22.52 -6.44
CA ALA A 237 -7.61 -21.43 -7.37
C ALA A 237 -8.09 -21.96 -8.74
N ASN A 238 -9.17 -21.39 -9.24
CA ASN A 238 -9.72 -21.74 -10.55
C ASN A 238 -9.31 -20.70 -11.61
N ALA A 239 -8.37 -21.06 -12.48
CA ALA A 239 -7.75 -20.15 -13.45
C ALA A 239 -7.87 -20.64 -14.90
N ARG A 240 -7.85 -19.70 -15.86
CA ARG A 240 -7.80 -20.00 -17.31
C ARG A 240 -6.39 -20.15 -17.87
N HIS A 241 -5.39 -20.01 -17.01
CA HIS A 241 -3.99 -20.27 -17.31
C HIS A 241 -3.44 -21.29 -16.30
N ARG A 242 -2.32 -21.92 -16.63
CA ARG A 242 -1.68 -22.87 -15.73
C ARG A 242 -1.17 -22.14 -14.48
N ILE A 243 -1.40 -22.77 -13.33
CA ILE A 243 -0.94 -22.29 -12.02
C ILE A 243 -0.19 -23.40 -11.28
N PHE A 244 0.72 -22.99 -10.41
CA PHE A 244 1.39 -23.82 -9.42
C PHE A 244 1.08 -23.28 -8.02
N TYR A 245 0.66 -24.16 -7.12
CA TYR A 245 0.53 -23.80 -5.71
C TYR A 245 1.91 -23.60 -5.11
N SER A 246 2.18 -22.41 -4.56
CA SER A 246 3.50 -22.04 -4.09
C SER A 246 3.43 -21.65 -2.62
N ARG A 247 3.96 -22.54 -1.76
CA ARG A 247 4.27 -22.23 -0.35
C ARG A 247 5.18 -21.01 -0.25
N TYR A 248 6.09 -20.79 -1.21
CA TYR A 248 6.92 -19.59 -1.23
C TYR A 248 6.11 -18.29 -1.18
N HIS A 249 4.98 -18.21 -1.89
CA HIS A 249 4.14 -17.01 -1.90
C HIS A 249 3.36 -16.80 -0.59
N LYS A 250 3.32 -17.80 0.30
CA LYS A 250 2.83 -17.70 1.70
C LYS A 250 3.96 -17.56 2.72
N SER A 251 5.20 -17.81 2.31
CA SER A 251 6.39 -17.81 3.16
C SER A 251 6.72 -16.40 3.64
N ARG A 252 7.23 -16.30 4.87
CA ARG A 252 7.79 -15.04 5.38
C ARG A 252 9.05 -14.63 4.60
N PHE A 253 9.74 -15.59 3.98
CA PHE A 253 10.96 -15.34 3.20
C PHE A 253 10.71 -14.76 1.81
N PHE A 254 9.45 -14.69 1.33
CA PHE A 254 9.16 -14.16 0.00
C PHE A 254 9.66 -12.73 -0.19
N CYS A 255 9.31 -11.86 0.77
CA CYS A 255 9.63 -10.44 0.72
C CYS A 255 11.13 -10.17 0.92
N ALA A 256 11.89 -11.11 1.49
CA ALA A 256 13.34 -11.01 1.68
C ALA A 256 14.08 -10.72 0.36
N THR A 257 13.58 -11.30 -0.73
CA THR A 257 14.13 -11.16 -2.09
C THR A 257 14.43 -9.70 -2.43
N CYS A 258 13.54 -8.78 -2.03
CA CYS A 258 13.66 -7.36 -2.34
C CYS A 258 13.98 -6.50 -1.10
N HIS A 259 13.66 -6.96 0.11
CA HIS A 259 13.69 -6.13 1.33
C HIS A 259 14.85 -6.44 2.30
N ASP A 260 15.95 -7.02 1.79
CA ASP A 260 17.22 -7.15 2.50
C ASP A 260 18.38 -6.81 1.53
N VAL A 261 18.58 -5.51 1.31
CA VAL A 261 19.41 -5.01 0.22
C VAL A 261 20.81 -4.69 0.69
N SER A 262 21.77 -5.37 0.09
CA SER A 262 23.18 -5.27 0.43
C SER A 262 24.00 -4.94 -0.81
N ASN A 263 25.21 -4.42 -0.62
CA ASN A 263 26.06 -3.95 -1.71
C ASN A 263 26.93 -5.10 -2.26
N PRO A 264 26.54 -5.76 -3.38
CA PRO A 264 27.32 -6.86 -3.94
C PRO A 264 28.67 -6.39 -4.50
N VAL A 265 28.75 -5.15 -5.00
CA VAL A 265 29.97 -4.61 -5.62
C VAL A 265 31.10 -4.55 -4.61
N LEU A 266 30.84 -4.00 -3.43
CA LEU A 266 31.83 -3.98 -2.35
C LEU A 266 32.09 -5.39 -1.79
N ALA A 267 31.07 -6.25 -1.71
CA ALA A 267 31.22 -7.62 -1.22
C ALA A 267 32.13 -8.49 -2.12
N ASN A 268 32.05 -8.28 -3.43
CA ASN A 268 32.82 -9.03 -4.43
C ASN A 268 34.12 -8.32 -4.85
N LEU A 269 34.38 -7.10 -4.36
CA LEU A 269 35.53 -6.31 -4.76
C LEU A 269 36.85 -7.07 -4.52
N GLY A 270 37.65 -7.19 -5.59
CA GLY A 270 38.95 -7.87 -5.55
C GLY A 270 38.89 -9.39 -5.58
N GLN A 271 37.72 -10.01 -5.76
CA GLN A 271 37.58 -11.46 -5.86
C GLN A 271 37.90 -11.99 -7.27
N ASP A 272 38.35 -13.24 -7.33
CA ASP A 272 38.61 -13.98 -8.56
C ASP A 272 37.34 -14.70 -9.02
N GLY A 273 36.75 -14.25 -10.14
CA GLY A 273 35.54 -14.83 -10.73
C GLY A 273 35.67 -16.29 -11.19
N THR A 274 36.85 -16.90 -11.12
CA THR A 274 37.01 -18.36 -11.30
C THR A 274 36.60 -19.17 -10.07
N GLN A 275 36.42 -18.52 -8.91
CA GLN A 275 35.92 -19.10 -7.67
C GLN A 275 34.49 -18.62 -7.37
N PRO A 276 33.71 -19.35 -6.55
CA PRO A 276 32.42 -18.86 -6.06
C PRO A 276 32.58 -17.51 -5.35
N LEU A 277 31.76 -16.54 -5.70
CA LEU A 277 31.80 -15.20 -5.12
C LEU A 277 31.15 -15.17 -3.72
N THR A 278 31.49 -14.17 -2.90
CA THR A 278 30.85 -13.97 -1.58
C THR A 278 29.33 -13.89 -1.72
N THR A 279 28.83 -13.11 -2.69
CA THR A 279 27.39 -12.94 -2.93
C THR A 279 26.68 -14.21 -3.39
N GLU A 280 27.42 -15.21 -3.87
CA GLU A 280 26.88 -16.50 -4.31
C GLU A 280 26.94 -17.58 -3.25
N THR A 281 27.68 -17.36 -2.16
CA THR A 281 27.89 -18.35 -1.11
C THR A 281 27.26 -17.95 0.23
N ASN A 282 27.06 -16.65 0.47
CA ASN A 282 26.51 -16.11 1.71
C ASN A 282 25.24 -15.29 1.46
N SER A 283 24.33 -15.29 2.43
CA SER A 283 23.12 -14.44 2.41
C SER A 283 23.45 -12.95 2.46
N ALA A 284 22.58 -12.14 1.87
CA ALA A 284 22.70 -10.68 1.81
C ALA A 284 22.97 -10.01 3.17
N TYR A 285 22.29 -10.46 4.23
CA TYR A 285 22.45 -9.87 5.57
C TYR A 285 23.90 -9.88 6.10
N SER A 286 24.78 -10.72 5.56
CA SER A 286 26.16 -10.93 6.04
C SER A 286 27.19 -9.90 5.56
N TYR A 287 26.86 -9.05 4.59
CA TYR A 287 27.75 -8.00 4.07
C TYR A 287 27.05 -6.64 4.05
N PHE A 288 27.82 -5.55 3.94
CA PHE A 288 27.31 -4.20 4.21
C PHE A 288 26.13 -3.78 3.31
N HIS A 289 25.29 -2.87 3.82
CA HIS A 289 23.92 -2.72 3.36
C HIS A 289 23.42 -1.34 2.99
N VAL A 290 22.40 -1.37 2.15
CA VAL A 290 21.52 -0.23 1.86
C VAL A 290 20.32 -0.28 2.79
N GLU A 291 19.67 -1.44 2.95
CA GLU A 291 18.57 -1.62 3.90
C GLU A 291 18.56 -3.01 4.55
N ARG A 292 17.86 -3.11 5.68
CA ARG A 292 17.79 -4.30 6.54
C ARG A 292 16.39 -4.68 6.96
N THR A 293 15.36 -4.22 6.24
CA THR A 293 13.95 -4.39 6.61
C THR A 293 13.61 -5.84 6.97
N PHE A 294 13.99 -6.80 6.14
CA PHE A 294 13.75 -8.22 6.39
C PHE A 294 14.61 -8.76 7.54
N SER A 295 15.87 -8.34 7.64
CA SER A 295 16.72 -8.69 8.78
C SER A 295 16.17 -8.19 10.12
N GLU A 296 15.67 -6.97 10.16
CA GLU A 296 15.01 -6.39 11.33
C GLU A 296 13.71 -7.15 11.66
N PHE A 297 12.95 -7.57 10.64
CA PHE A 297 11.79 -8.44 10.81
C PHE A 297 12.17 -9.80 11.41
N MET A 298 13.19 -10.46 10.88
CA MET A 298 13.66 -11.77 11.36
C MET A 298 14.21 -11.72 12.79
N LEU A 299 14.62 -10.54 13.27
CA LEU A 299 15.04 -10.32 14.66
C LEU A 299 13.85 -10.02 15.57
N SER A 300 12.67 -9.68 15.05
CA SER A 300 11.47 -9.42 15.86
C SER A 300 10.81 -10.70 16.38
N ALA A 301 9.88 -10.55 17.33
CA ALA A 301 8.97 -11.63 17.74
C ALA A 301 8.09 -12.13 16.58
N TYR A 302 7.75 -11.26 15.62
CA TYR A 302 6.91 -11.61 14.46
C TYR A 302 7.67 -12.46 13.43
N GLY A 303 8.98 -12.25 13.29
CA GLY A 303 9.83 -13.03 12.40
C GLY A 303 10.20 -14.42 12.93
N GLN A 304 9.94 -14.69 14.21
CA GLN A 304 10.18 -16.02 14.79
C GLN A 304 9.17 -17.05 14.29
N GLN A 305 9.50 -18.34 14.45
CA GLN A 305 8.59 -19.41 14.09
C GLN A 305 7.26 -19.29 14.85
N GLY A 306 6.15 -19.32 14.12
CA GLY A 306 4.81 -19.14 14.67
C GLY A 306 4.38 -17.68 14.85
N GLY A 307 5.28 -16.69 14.71
CA GLY A 307 4.96 -15.26 14.84
C GLY A 307 4.53 -14.83 16.24
N ALA A 308 3.88 -13.67 16.33
CA ALA A 308 3.42 -13.10 17.59
C ALA A 308 2.13 -12.29 17.44
N ALA A 309 1.39 -12.14 18.55
CA ALA A 309 0.24 -11.25 18.62
C ALA A 309 0.67 -9.80 18.34
N THR A 310 -0.10 -9.11 17.50
CA THR A 310 0.10 -7.69 17.19
C THR A 310 -0.19 -6.81 18.40
N ASN A 311 0.28 -5.57 18.36
CA ASN A 311 0.05 -4.63 19.46
C ASN A 311 -1.44 -4.23 19.52
N PRO A 312 -2.04 -4.12 20.71
CA PRO A 312 -3.41 -3.59 20.85
C PRO A 312 -3.58 -2.21 20.22
N GLU A 313 -2.54 -1.38 20.26
CA GLU A 313 -2.52 -0.04 19.66
C GLU A 313 -2.70 -0.10 18.14
N PHE A 314 -1.95 -0.99 17.47
CA PHE A 314 -2.10 -1.25 16.04
C PHE A 314 -3.52 -1.67 15.67
N GLN A 315 -4.11 -2.56 16.47
CA GLN A 315 -5.49 -3.01 16.28
C GLN A 315 -6.48 -1.84 16.42
N ASN A 316 -6.32 -1.03 17.47
CA ASN A 316 -7.17 0.13 17.76
C ASN A 316 -7.03 1.27 16.73
N GLN A 317 -5.89 1.37 16.05
CA GLN A 317 -5.57 2.42 15.07
C GLN A 317 -6.09 2.11 13.65
N GLY A 318 -6.85 1.04 13.43
CA GLY A 318 -7.42 0.70 12.11
C GLY A 318 -6.92 -0.63 11.52
N ALA A 319 -6.60 -1.60 12.37
CA ALA A 319 -6.30 -2.97 11.96
C ALA A 319 -6.87 -4.02 12.94
N PRO A 320 -8.15 -3.92 13.35
CA PRO A 320 -8.71 -4.74 14.43
C PRO A 320 -8.67 -6.24 14.15
N ASP A 321 -8.69 -6.64 12.87
CA ASP A 321 -8.75 -8.04 12.46
C ASP A 321 -7.36 -8.71 12.40
N ILE A 322 -6.28 -7.93 12.41
CA ILE A 322 -4.90 -8.47 12.38
C ILE A 322 -4.44 -8.64 13.82
N THR A 323 -4.89 -9.70 14.48
CA THR A 323 -4.56 -9.98 15.88
C THR A 323 -3.22 -10.68 16.06
N HIS A 324 -2.66 -11.25 14.98
CA HIS A 324 -1.42 -12.00 14.96
C HIS A 324 -0.66 -11.78 13.65
N ALA A 325 0.68 -11.72 13.71
CA ALA A 325 1.52 -11.58 12.53
C ALA A 325 2.74 -12.53 12.60
N ALA A 326 3.02 -13.18 11.48
CA ALA A 326 4.13 -14.11 11.28
C ALA A 326 4.86 -13.91 9.93
N LYS A 327 4.36 -13.02 9.07
CA LYS A 327 4.90 -12.73 7.74
C LYS A 327 4.61 -11.27 7.36
N CYS A 328 5.44 -10.68 6.50
CA CYS A 328 5.27 -9.30 6.04
C CYS A 328 3.88 -9.06 5.39
N GLN A 329 3.37 -10.08 4.72
CA GLN A 329 2.09 -10.09 4.04
C GLN A 329 0.90 -9.87 5.00
N ASP A 330 0.99 -10.27 6.27
CA ASP A 330 -0.13 -10.09 7.22
C ASP A 330 -0.51 -8.61 7.36
N CYS A 331 0.48 -7.72 7.36
CA CYS A 331 0.26 -6.28 7.50
C CYS A 331 0.18 -5.54 6.16
N HIS A 332 0.96 -5.97 5.17
CA HIS A 332 1.14 -5.26 3.88
C HIS A 332 0.32 -5.83 2.72
N MET A 333 -0.16 -7.08 2.83
CA MET A 333 -1.01 -7.75 1.86
C MET A 333 -2.22 -8.41 2.54
N ARG A 334 -2.91 -7.61 3.36
CA ARG A 334 -4.00 -8.06 4.24
C ARG A 334 -4.98 -8.97 3.53
N ASP A 335 -5.43 -9.99 4.24
CA ASP A 335 -6.45 -10.91 3.75
C ASP A 335 -7.81 -10.22 3.71
N MET A 336 -8.37 -10.11 2.50
CA MET A 336 -9.68 -9.52 2.26
C MET A 336 -10.70 -10.59 1.90
N THR A 337 -11.99 -10.29 2.14
CA THR A 337 -13.05 -11.10 1.55
C THR A 337 -13.24 -10.71 0.08
N GLY A 338 -12.99 -11.63 -0.84
CA GLY A 338 -13.10 -11.31 -2.27
C GLY A 338 -12.63 -12.41 -3.21
N GLN A 339 -12.87 -12.19 -4.50
CA GLN A 339 -12.34 -13.04 -5.57
C GLN A 339 -11.07 -12.42 -6.18
N ALA A 340 -10.14 -13.26 -6.61
CA ALA A 340 -8.89 -12.83 -7.24
C ALA A 340 -9.07 -12.29 -8.68
N ALA A 341 -10.18 -12.63 -9.34
CA ALA A 341 -10.44 -12.31 -10.73
C ALA A 341 -11.94 -12.16 -11.02
N ARG A 342 -12.30 -11.37 -12.03
CA ARG A 342 -13.69 -11.10 -12.46
C ARG A 342 -14.45 -12.29 -13.09
N MET A 343 -13.89 -13.49 -13.02
CA MET A 343 -14.50 -14.68 -13.64
C MET A 343 -15.56 -15.27 -12.72
N ARG A 344 -16.72 -15.65 -13.26
CA ARG A 344 -17.81 -16.31 -12.49
C ARG A 344 -17.41 -17.58 -11.74
N ILE A 345 -16.29 -18.18 -12.15
CA ILE A 345 -15.76 -19.43 -11.58
C ILE A 345 -14.65 -19.16 -10.54
N ALA A 346 -14.27 -17.91 -10.31
CA ALA A 346 -13.28 -17.54 -9.33
C ALA A 346 -13.83 -17.80 -7.91
N VAL A 347 -12.98 -18.35 -7.05
CA VAL A 347 -13.32 -18.66 -5.67
C VAL A 347 -13.37 -17.36 -4.87
N VAL A 348 -14.48 -17.12 -4.16
CA VAL A 348 -14.58 -16.02 -3.19
C VAL A 348 -13.93 -16.47 -1.88
N ARG A 349 -12.81 -15.85 -1.52
CA ARG A 349 -12.03 -16.20 -0.32
C ARG A 349 -12.39 -15.30 0.86
N PRO A 350 -12.22 -15.78 2.09
CA PRO A 350 -11.96 -17.18 2.44
C PRO A 350 -13.20 -18.08 2.27
N GLY A 351 -14.41 -17.51 2.28
CA GLY A 351 -15.67 -18.26 2.50
C GLY A 351 -16.03 -19.41 1.55
N GLN A 352 -15.47 -19.49 0.34
CA GLN A 352 -15.68 -20.61 -0.60
C GLN A 352 -14.45 -21.52 -0.78
N SER A 353 -13.37 -21.23 -0.06
CA SER A 353 -12.13 -21.99 -0.08
C SER A 353 -12.26 -23.19 0.85
N VAL A 354 -12.26 -24.41 0.30
CA VAL A 354 -12.21 -25.64 1.12
C VAL A 354 -10.76 -25.94 1.50
N GLU A 355 -9.82 -25.60 0.62
CA GLU A 355 -8.43 -25.95 0.80
C GLU A 355 -7.68 -24.99 1.73
N HIS A 356 -8.05 -23.70 1.68
CA HIS A 356 -7.47 -22.61 2.45
C HIS A 356 -8.60 -21.78 3.13
N PRO A 357 -9.35 -22.36 4.08
CA PRO A 357 -10.53 -21.72 4.69
C PRO A 357 -10.23 -20.52 5.59
N ASP A 358 -8.98 -20.34 6.02
CA ASP A 358 -8.60 -19.25 6.93
C ASP A 358 -7.87 -18.10 6.21
N SER A 359 -7.46 -18.29 4.95
CA SER A 359 -6.74 -17.30 4.14
C SER A 359 -7.67 -16.55 3.17
N GLY A 360 -7.70 -15.23 3.28
CA GLY A 360 -8.46 -14.34 2.38
C GLY A 360 -7.78 -14.06 1.04
N GLN A 361 -8.38 -13.21 0.23
CA GLN A 361 -7.76 -12.66 -0.99
C GLN A 361 -6.72 -11.60 -0.59
N PRO A 362 -5.43 -11.75 -0.93
CA PRO A 362 -4.42 -10.77 -0.56
C PRO A 362 -4.66 -9.41 -1.25
N LEU A 363 -4.75 -8.35 -0.44
CA LEU A 363 -4.84 -6.97 -0.91
C LEU A 363 -3.46 -6.50 -1.40
N HIS A 364 -3.29 -6.24 -2.69
CA HIS A 364 -1.99 -5.84 -3.25
C HIS A 364 -1.67 -4.36 -2.96
N ASP A 365 -1.80 -3.92 -1.70
CA ASP A 365 -1.63 -2.54 -1.26
C ASP A 365 -0.20 -2.05 -1.52
N LEU A 366 0.83 -2.71 -0.95
CA LEU A 366 2.25 -2.55 -1.33
C LEU A 366 2.75 -1.08 -1.42
N THR A 367 2.09 -0.15 -0.71
CA THR A 367 2.30 1.30 -0.78
C THR A 367 3.47 1.78 0.08
N GLY A 368 3.76 1.09 1.19
CA GLY A 368 4.74 1.55 2.17
C GLY A 368 4.35 2.90 2.78
N GLY A 369 5.34 3.69 3.20
CA GLY A 369 5.14 5.03 3.78
C GLY A 369 5.35 6.20 2.81
N ASN A 370 5.59 5.94 1.52
CA ASN A 370 5.88 7.01 0.55
C ASN A 370 4.59 7.53 -0.10
N ALA A 371 4.05 8.63 0.43
CA ALA A 371 2.92 9.34 -0.14
C ALA A 371 3.32 10.33 -1.24
N TRP A 372 4.55 10.86 -1.19
CA TRP A 372 4.96 11.98 -2.04
C TRP A 372 5.07 11.60 -3.52
N VAL A 373 5.75 10.49 -3.82
CA VAL A 373 6.00 10.08 -5.21
C VAL A 373 4.69 9.79 -5.93
N SER A 374 3.80 9.01 -5.31
CA SER A 374 2.48 8.71 -5.88
C SER A 374 1.64 9.97 -6.10
N TRP A 375 1.67 10.93 -5.16
CA TRP A 375 0.96 12.20 -5.30
C TRP A 375 1.46 13.01 -6.50
N VAL A 376 2.77 13.20 -6.61
CA VAL A 376 3.37 13.96 -7.72
C VAL A 376 3.13 13.25 -9.05
N LEU A 377 3.28 11.93 -9.13
CA LEU A 377 2.96 11.18 -10.35
C LEU A 377 1.50 11.34 -10.76
N ALA A 378 0.55 11.24 -9.83
CA ALA A 378 -0.87 11.50 -10.11
C ALA A 378 -1.11 12.92 -10.63
N SER A 379 -0.37 13.90 -10.12
CA SER A 379 -0.50 15.31 -10.55
C SER A 379 -0.05 15.57 -11.99
N THR A 380 0.68 14.64 -12.61
CA THR A 380 1.14 14.81 -14.00
C THR A 380 0.04 14.59 -15.05
N ILE A 381 -1.13 14.08 -14.66
CA ILE A 381 -2.20 13.70 -15.58
C ILE A 381 -3.28 14.77 -15.66
N PRO A 382 -3.49 15.41 -16.83
CA PRO A 382 -4.58 16.36 -17.02
C PRO A 382 -5.94 15.74 -16.67
N GLY A 383 -6.66 16.39 -15.74
CA GLY A 383 -7.93 15.90 -15.21
C GLY A 383 -7.83 15.11 -13.91
N SER A 384 -6.62 14.83 -13.41
CA SER A 384 -6.42 14.35 -12.03
C SER A 384 -6.94 15.39 -11.01
N PRO A 385 -7.54 14.98 -9.89
CA PRO A 385 -7.95 15.89 -8.81
C PRO A 385 -6.83 16.81 -8.31
N ASN A 386 -5.58 16.35 -8.35
CA ASN A 386 -4.41 17.11 -7.94
C ASN A 386 -3.54 17.55 -9.13
N TYR A 387 -4.09 17.66 -10.35
CA TYR A 387 -3.32 18.00 -11.54
C TYR A 387 -2.51 19.29 -11.36
N ASP A 388 -1.22 19.20 -11.69
CA ASP A 388 -0.27 20.30 -11.64
C ASP A 388 0.56 20.37 -12.95
N PRO A 389 0.38 21.40 -13.78
CA PRO A 389 1.10 21.53 -15.05
C PRO A 389 2.61 21.71 -14.87
N PHE A 390 3.09 22.17 -13.70
CA PHE A 390 4.52 22.25 -13.42
C PHE A 390 5.11 20.85 -13.25
N ASN A 391 4.47 20.00 -12.44
CA ASN A 391 4.92 18.62 -12.23
C ASN A 391 4.87 17.82 -13.54
N GLU A 392 3.81 17.99 -14.35
CA GLU A 392 3.74 17.41 -15.70
C GLU A 392 4.92 17.86 -16.56
N ALA A 393 5.20 19.16 -16.64
CA ALA A 393 6.29 19.70 -17.45
C ALA A 393 7.66 19.21 -16.98
N GLU A 394 7.86 19.08 -15.67
CA GLU A 394 9.14 18.66 -15.10
C GLU A 394 9.43 17.17 -15.34
N LEU A 395 8.43 16.30 -15.22
CA LEU A 395 8.58 14.86 -15.42
C LEU A 395 8.42 14.41 -16.88
N ASN A 396 7.78 15.20 -17.73
CA ASN A 396 7.54 14.88 -19.14
C ASN A 396 8.52 15.57 -20.11
N LYS A 397 9.77 15.81 -19.68
CA LYS A 397 10.86 16.33 -20.52
C LYS A 397 11.31 15.36 -21.63
N GLY A 398 10.87 14.09 -21.53
CA GLY A 398 11.10 13.03 -22.50
C GLY A 398 12.36 12.19 -22.23
N PRO A 399 12.42 10.97 -22.79
CA PRO A 399 13.47 9.99 -22.49
C PRO A 399 14.87 10.41 -22.97
N GLU A 400 14.97 11.32 -23.94
CA GLU A 400 16.25 11.89 -24.36
C GLU A 400 16.88 12.83 -23.31
N ILE A 401 16.11 13.26 -22.31
CA ILE A 401 16.57 14.15 -21.23
C ILE A 401 16.62 13.40 -19.90
N LEU A 402 15.58 12.62 -19.57
CA LEU A 402 15.42 12.00 -18.25
C LEU A 402 15.59 10.48 -18.25
N THR A 403 15.73 9.84 -19.42
CA THR A 403 15.58 8.37 -19.60
C THR A 403 14.16 7.86 -19.31
N LEU A 404 13.52 8.38 -18.27
CA LEU A 404 12.12 8.18 -17.94
C LEU A 404 11.20 8.55 -19.12
N ASP A 405 10.28 7.63 -19.42
CA ASP A 405 9.18 7.84 -20.36
C ASP A 405 7.87 7.41 -19.71
N LEU A 406 7.10 8.39 -19.23
CA LEU A 406 5.81 8.16 -18.57
C LEU A 406 4.73 7.61 -19.53
N THR A 407 4.99 7.59 -20.84
CA THR A 407 4.05 7.07 -21.84
C THR A 407 4.19 5.56 -22.07
N GLN A 408 5.21 4.92 -21.47
CA GLN A 408 5.46 3.48 -21.61
C GLN A 408 4.71 2.65 -20.55
N GLY A 409 4.43 1.40 -20.90
CA GLY A 409 3.76 0.44 -20.02
C GLY A 409 2.25 0.69 -19.91
N GLU A 410 1.68 0.40 -18.74
CA GLU A 410 0.26 0.68 -18.45
C GLU A 410 -0.03 2.18 -18.18
N GLY A 411 1.03 2.99 -18.03
CA GLY A 411 0.94 4.43 -17.76
C GLY A 411 0.58 4.74 -16.30
N ILE A 412 0.08 5.97 -16.08
CA ILE A 412 -0.31 6.47 -14.76
C ILE A 412 -1.83 6.49 -14.64
N ASP A 413 -2.35 5.79 -13.63
CA ASP A 413 -3.74 5.93 -13.18
C ASP A 413 -3.77 6.87 -11.95
N PRO A 414 -4.23 8.13 -12.12
CA PRO A 414 -4.22 9.09 -11.01
C PRO A 414 -5.16 8.69 -9.88
N ALA A 415 -6.28 8.00 -10.15
CA ALA A 415 -7.21 7.58 -9.11
C ALA A 415 -6.60 6.48 -8.24
N ALA A 416 -5.95 5.49 -8.87
CA ALA A 416 -5.26 4.43 -8.15
C ALA A 416 -4.10 4.96 -7.29
N LEU A 417 -3.31 5.91 -7.83
CA LEU A 417 -2.22 6.53 -7.09
C LEU A 417 -2.68 7.38 -5.91
N LEU A 418 -3.72 8.19 -6.07
CA LEU A 418 -4.28 8.97 -4.96
C LEU A 418 -4.86 8.07 -3.87
N ALA A 419 -5.53 6.96 -4.25
CA ALA A 419 -5.91 5.94 -3.27
C ALA A 419 -4.69 5.30 -2.59
N GLY A 420 -3.57 5.14 -3.32
CA GLY A 420 -2.29 4.71 -2.77
C GLY A 420 -1.67 5.69 -1.77
N VAL A 421 -1.82 7.01 -2.01
CA VAL A 421 -1.41 8.06 -1.07
C VAL A 421 -2.14 7.92 0.26
N ASP A 422 -3.46 7.73 0.22
CA ASP A 422 -4.27 7.54 1.43
C ASP A 422 -3.83 6.28 2.20
N ARG A 423 -3.63 5.17 1.49
CA ARG A 423 -3.16 3.92 2.11
C ARG A 423 -1.77 4.07 2.72
N ALA A 424 -0.85 4.80 2.08
CA ALA A 424 0.48 5.08 2.63
C ALA A 424 0.41 5.89 3.93
N ARG A 425 -0.45 6.92 3.98
CA ARG A 425 -0.68 7.73 5.19
C ARG A 425 -1.26 6.91 6.33
N GLN A 426 -2.23 6.04 6.04
CA GLN A 426 -2.77 5.13 7.04
C GLN A 426 -1.71 4.15 7.56
N GLN A 427 -0.80 3.65 6.70
CA GLN A 427 0.30 2.81 7.17
C GLN A 427 1.19 3.56 8.18
N LEU A 428 1.45 4.85 7.94
CA LEU A 428 2.20 5.69 8.89
C LEU A 428 1.45 5.90 10.21
N LEU A 429 0.14 6.11 10.18
CA LEU A 429 -0.69 6.25 11.39
C LEU A 429 -0.75 4.95 12.22
N LEU A 430 -0.74 3.80 11.56
CA LEU A 430 -0.72 2.49 12.21
C LEU A 430 0.65 2.14 12.80
N ALA A 431 1.73 2.71 12.26
CA ALA A 431 3.09 2.29 12.57
C ALA A 431 3.58 2.74 13.95
N ALA A 432 2.96 3.74 14.57
CA ALA A 432 3.42 4.29 15.85
C ALA A 432 2.29 4.78 16.77
N THR A 433 2.56 4.79 18.07
CA THR A 433 1.69 5.40 19.09
C THR A 433 2.52 6.07 20.17
N ILE A 434 2.04 7.18 20.74
CA ILE A 434 2.63 7.79 21.94
C ILE A 434 1.79 7.40 23.17
N LYS A 435 2.45 6.89 24.22
CA LYS A 435 1.79 6.35 25.42
C LYS A 435 2.38 6.94 26.70
N ASN A 436 1.64 6.77 27.79
CA ASN A 436 2.08 7.06 29.14
C ASN A 436 2.63 8.48 29.34
N LEU A 437 2.11 9.47 28.59
CA LEU A 437 2.55 10.83 28.69
C LEU A 437 2.24 11.41 30.08
N THR A 438 3.30 11.82 30.77
CA THR A 438 3.27 12.50 32.06
C THR A 438 4.14 13.74 32.01
N TYR A 439 3.77 14.75 32.79
CA TYR A 439 4.56 15.96 32.96
C TYR A 439 4.46 16.47 34.40
N HIS A 440 5.57 16.97 34.92
CA HIS A 440 5.71 17.49 36.28
C HIS A 440 5.92 19.01 36.26
N PRO A 441 4.87 19.84 36.43
CA PRO A 441 4.97 21.30 36.29
C PRO A 441 5.99 21.97 37.23
N GLY A 442 6.29 21.35 38.37
CA GLY A 442 7.27 21.87 39.33
C GLY A 442 8.73 21.67 38.91
N THR A 443 9.04 20.65 38.12
CA THR A 443 10.40 20.33 37.68
C THR A 443 10.62 20.54 36.19
N GLY A 444 9.55 20.56 35.39
CA GLY A 444 9.63 20.52 33.94
C GLY A 444 9.86 19.12 33.37
N ASN A 445 9.90 18.07 34.20
CA ASN A 445 10.16 16.73 33.72
C ASN A 445 8.96 16.19 32.92
N VAL A 446 9.18 15.77 31.68
CA VAL A 446 8.22 15.09 30.81
C VAL A 446 8.69 13.65 30.59
N SER A 447 7.76 12.70 30.58
CA SER A 447 8.03 11.29 30.27
C SER A 447 6.92 10.71 29.41
N PHE A 448 7.29 9.91 28.40
CA PHE A 448 6.36 9.20 27.53
C PHE A 448 7.09 8.03 26.83
N GLN A 449 6.30 7.16 26.22
CA GLN A 449 6.78 6.04 25.42
C GLN A 449 6.41 6.26 23.94
N VAL A 450 7.36 6.09 23.02
CA VAL A 450 7.09 5.95 21.59
C VAL A 450 7.04 4.46 21.24
N GLN A 451 5.84 3.94 21.00
CA GLN A 451 5.61 2.54 20.66
C GLN A 451 5.83 2.33 19.15
N ASN A 452 6.69 1.38 18.79
CA ASN A 452 6.77 0.83 17.44
C ASN A 452 5.71 -0.27 17.29
N ASN A 453 4.77 -0.08 16.36
CA ASN A 453 3.73 -1.06 16.02
C ASN A 453 4.08 -1.89 14.77
N SER A 454 5.19 -1.57 14.11
CA SER A 454 5.69 -2.33 12.96
C SER A 454 6.49 -3.56 13.40
N ALA A 455 6.68 -4.48 12.45
CA ALA A 455 7.41 -5.73 12.69
C ALA A 455 8.92 -5.63 12.42
N HIS A 456 9.42 -4.45 12.03
CA HIS A 456 10.84 -4.14 11.77
C HIS A 456 11.23 -2.87 12.54
N LYS A 457 12.46 -2.34 12.38
CA LYS A 457 12.77 -1.06 13.03
C LYS A 457 11.87 0.04 12.48
N LEU A 458 11.53 1.01 13.31
CA LEU A 458 10.76 2.16 12.91
C LEU A 458 11.65 3.40 12.87
N ILE A 459 11.88 4.01 11.71
CA ILE A 459 11.47 3.61 10.35
C ILE A 459 12.40 2.54 9.74
N SER A 460 11.99 1.91 8.64
CA SER A 460 12.83 0.98 7.87
C SER A 460 12.85 1.31 6.37
N GLY A 461 13.56 0.50 5.59
CA GLY A 461 13.81 0.69 4.16
C GLY A 461 15.00 1.60 3.84
N PHE A 462 15.02 2.18 2.64
CA PHE A 462 16.04 3.15 2.19
C PHE A 462 16.28 4.26 3.23
N PRO A 463 17.50 4.37 3.81
CA PRO A 463 17.71 5.15 5.00
C PRO A 463 18.08 6.62 4.75
N GLU A 464 18.71 6.97 3.63
CA GLU A 464 19.23 8.33 3.41
C GLU A 464 18.12 9.35 3.23
N GLY A 465 18.26 10.50 3.90
CA GLY A 465 17.27 11.58 3.89
C GLY A 465 15.98 11.26 4.64
N ARG A 466 15.72 10.02 5.05
CA ARG A 466 14.48 9.63 5.71
C ARG A 466 14.63 9.68 7.23
N ARG A 467 13.68 10.31 7.92
CA ARG A 467 13.70 10.38 9.39
C ARG A 467 12.32 10.44 10.00
N MET A 468 12.23 10.02 11.26
CA MET A 468 11.17 10.50 12.15
C MET A 468 11.77 11.43 13.19
N PHE A 469 10.94 12.29 13.78
CA PHE A 469 11.38 13.08 14.92
C PHE A 469 10.22 13.35 15.87
N VAL A 470 10.53 13.39 17.17
CA VAL A 470 9.59 13.86 18.19
C VAL A 470 9.72 15.37 18.33
N ASN A 471 8.59 16.06 18.25
CA ASN A 471 8.44 17.46 18.59
C ASN A 471 7.64 17.57 19.90
N ILE A 472 8.20 18.26 20.90
CA ILE A 472 7.56 18.47 22.20
C ILE A 472 7.31 19.95 22.36
N ARG A 473 6.06 20.35 22.64
CA ARG A 473 5.67 21.74 22.82
C ARG A 473 5.04 21.96 24.18
N ALA A 474 5.56 22.92 24.93
CA ALA A 474 5.05 23.30 26.25
C ALA A 474 4.41 24.68 26.18
N TYR A 475 3.25 24.84 26.79
CA TYR A 475 2.46 26.07 26.68
C TYR A 475 2.06 26.63 28.04
N ALA A 476 2.00 27.97 28.14
CA ALA A 476 1.34 28.69 29.23
C ALA A 476 0.20 29.53 28.63
N GLY A 477 -1.05 29.16 28.92
CA GLY A 477 -2.20 29.53 28.10
C GLY A 477 -1.99 29.11 26.64
N ASP A 478 -2.24 30.01 25.69
CA ASP A 478 -2.01 29.78 24.26
C ASP A 478 -0.57 30.11 23.82
N ILE A 479 0.32 30.46 24.76
CA ILE A 479 1.69 30.91 24.45
C ILE A 479 2.62 29.71 24.53
N LEU A 480 3.30 29.40 23.41
CA LEU A 480 4.40 28.45 23.38
C LEU A 480 5.57 29.00 24.21
N ILE A 481 5.96 28.28 25.25
CA ILE A 481 7.06 28.67 26.15
C ILE A 481 8.30 27.78 25.99
N TYR A 482 8.14 26.59 25.38
CA TYR A 482 9.26 25.70 25.11
C TYR A 482 8.98 24.76 23.95
N GLU A 483 9.97 24.50 23.10
CA GLU A 483 9.87 23.55 21.99
C GLU A 483 11.13 22.68 21.83
N VAL A 484 10.94 21.36 21.78
CA VAL A 484 11.99 20.38 21.43
C VAL A 484 11.84 19.99 19.97
N ASN A 485 12.96 19.94 19.24
CA ASN A 485 13.06 19.69 17.81
C ASN A 485 12.08 20.54 16.98
N PRO A 486 12.15 21.88 17.07
CA PRO A 486 11.34 22.75 16.22
C PRO A 486 11.66 22.50 14.74
N TYR A 487 10.63 22.43 13.91
CA TYR A 487 10.76 22.35 12.45
C TYR A 487 10.65 23.76 11.85
N ASP A 488 11.65 24.18 11.08
CA ASP A 488 11.65 25.45 10.37
C ASP A 488 10.98 25.24 9.00
N THR A 489 9.74 25.70 8.84
CA THR A 489 9.00 25.57 7.57
C THR A 489 9.53 26.49 6.47
N SER A 490 10.33 27.51 6.79
CA SER A 490 10.98 28.34 5.76
C SER A 490 12.26 27.68 5.27
N ALA A 491 13.03 27.08 6.17
CA ALA A 491 14.22 26.30 5.81
C ALA A 491 13.91 24.87 5.37
N GLN A 492 12.73 24.36 5.70
CA GLN A 492 12.23 23.02 5.39
C GLN A 492 13.12 21.90 5.95
N THR A 493 13.57 22.11 7.18
CA THR A 493 14.34 21.14 7.97
C THR A 493 14.20 21.45 9.46
N LEU A 494 14.78 20.63 10.34
CA LEU A 494 14.81 20.93 11.78
C LEU A 494 15.66 22.18 12.03
N LYS A 495 15.17 23.07 12.88
CA LYS A 495 15.74 24.40 13.09
C LYS A 495 17.21 24.30 13.50
N GLY A 496 18.04 25.12 12.84
CA GLY A 496 19.48 25.19 13.10
C GLY A 496 20.31 24.09 12.42
N LEU A 497 19.69 23.10 11.76
CA LEU A 497 20.43 22.14 10.93
C LEU A 497 21.00 22.86 9.71
N GLY A 498 22.27 22.59 9.43
CA GLY A 498 22.90 23.00 8.18
C GLY A 498 22.41 22.10 7.05
N TYR A 499 22.13 22.69 5.89
CA TYR A 499 21.75 21.97 4.68
C TYR A 499 22.88 21.82 3.66
N SER A 500 23.94 22.62 3.77
CA SER A 500 25.12 22.50 2.92
C SER A 500 25.85 21.19 3.19
N TYR A 501 25.98 20.36 2.16
CA TYR A 501 26.84 19.17 2.18
C TYR A 501 28.25 19.60 1.74
N GLU A 502 29.23 19.54 2.65
CA GLU A 502 30.62 19.97 2.40
C GLU A 502 31.59 18.78 2.41
N SER A 503 32.85 18.96 1.98
CA SER A 503 33.85 17.89 2.03
C SER A 503 34.08 17.44 3.48
N GLY A 504 33.66 16.23 3.83
CA GLY A 504 33.64 15.71 5.20
C GLY A 504 32.27 15.19 5.66
N GLY A 505 31.24 15.31 4.83
CA GLY A 505 29.91 14.73 5.05
C GLY A 505 28.91 15.71 5.67
N LEU A 506 27.79 15.16 6.17
CA LEU A 506 26.75 15.96 6.84
C LEU A 506 27.30 16.76 8.02
N LEU A 507 27.16 18.09 7.96
CA LEU A 507 27.59 18.98 9.04
C LEU A 507 26.64 18.91 10.25
N ASN A 508 27.24 19.08 11.44
CA ASN A 508 26.60 19.35 12.74
C ASN A 508 25.70 18.24 13.33
N ASP A 509 26.22 17.54 14.35
CA ASP A 509 25.37 16.74 15.27
C ASP A 509 24.55 17.63 16.21
N ASN A 510 24.96 18.89 16.37
CA ASN A 510 24.35 19.89 17.24
C ASN A 510 24.01 21.15 16.43
N PRO A 511 22.80 21.24 15.86
CA PRO A 511 22.34 22.44 15.18
C PRO A 511 22.37 23.67 16.10
N VAL A 512 22.61 24.83 15.50
CA VAL A 512 22.65 26.10 16.24
C VAL A 512 21.23 26.59 16.44
N ILE A 513 20.70 26.38 17.64
CA ILE A 513 19.43 26.94 18.06
C ILE A 513 19.60 28.42 18.43
N THR A 514 18.76 29.28 17.84
CA THR A 514 18.85 30.74 18.01
C THR A 514 18.36 31.22 19.36
N ASP A 515 17.45 30.47 20.00
CA ASP A 515 16.93 30.76 21.34
C ASP A 515 17.02 29.53 22.25
N PRO A 516 18.21 29.21 22.80
CA PRO A 516 18.41 28.01 23.61
C PRO A 516 17.73 28.07 24.99
N GLU A 517 17.11 29.20 25.37
CA GLU A 517 16.32 29.29 26.61
C GLU A 517 14.91 28.70 26.41
N THR A 518 14.38 28.72 25.18
CA THR A 518 13.02 28.28 24.86
C THR A 518 12.97 27.15 23.82
N GLU A 519 14.10 26.82 23.19
CA GLU A 519 14.18 25.79 22.15
C GLU A 519 15.34 24.82 22.43
N LEU A 520 15.13 23.56 22.06
CA LEU A 520 16.14 22.51 22.14
C LEU A 520 16.12 21.66 20.88
N TYR A 521 17.29 21.28 20.38
CA TYR A 521 17.43 20.15 19.47
C TYR A 521 17.97 18.94 20.23
N ALA A 522 17.25 17.82 20.15
CA ALA A 522 17.57 16.54 20.76
C ALA A 522 17.72 15.49 19.65
N ASP A 523 18.98 15.22 19.25
CA ASP A 523 19.31 14.27 18.17
C ASP A 523 18.85 12.84 18.49
N GLU A 524 18.82 12.48 19.77
CA GLU A 524 18.32 11.20 20.27
C GLU A 524 16.84 10.98 19.95
N LEU A 525 16.06 12.06 19.82
CA LEU A 525 14.65 12.07 19.43
C LEU A 525 14.43 12.32 17.93
N VAL A 526 15.51 12.30 17.14
CA VAL A 526 15.47 12.21 15.68
C VAL A 526 15.87 10.79 15.30
N TYR A 527 14.89 9.97 14.94
CA TYR A 527 15.09 8.56 14.61
C TYR A 527 15.43 8.40 13.13
N GLU A 528 16.65 7.97 12.86
CA GLU A 528 17.21 7.85 11.51
C GLU A 528 18.40 6.89 11.51
N MET A 529 18.81 6.48 10.30
CA MET A 529 20.12 5.85 10.09
C MET A 529 20.98 6.79 9.25
N LYS A 530 22.21 7.04 9.71
CA LYS A 530 23.21 7.83 8.98
C LYS A 530 24.34 6.88 8.55
N PRO A 531 24.56 6.65 7.25
CA PRO A 531 25.69 5.86 6.77
C PRO A 531 27.02 6.53 7.10
N GLY A 532 28.08 5.74 7.17
CA GLY A 532 29.46 6.20 7.12
C GLY A 532 30.21 5.47 6.00
N SER A 533 31.28 6.08 5.50
CA SER A 533 32.10 5.50 4.44
C SER A 533 33.60 5.72 4.71
N ASN A 534 34.33 4.64 4.95
CA ASN A 534 35.80 4.72 4.97
C ASN A 534 36.38 4.97 3.57
N LEU A 535 35.63 4.66 2.50
CA LEU A 535 36.04 4.90 1.12
C LEU A 535 36.14 6.40 0.84
N THR A 536 35.12 7.17 1.20
CA THR A 536 35.12 8.64 1.06
C THR A 536 35.85 9.34 2.21
N GLY A 537 36.04 8.65 3.34
CA GLY A 537 36.58 9.23 4.58
C GLY A 537 35.55 10.02 5.38
N GLU A 538 34.27 9.91 5.03
CA GLU A 538 33.17 10.62 5.68
C GLU A 538 32.61 9.81 6.84
N ALA A 539 32.53 10.44 8.02
CA ALA A 539 31.84 9.84 9.15
C ALA A 539 30.34 9.69 8.88
N LYS A 540 29.73 10.65 8.18
CA LYS A 540 28.31 10.70 7.81
C LYS A 540 28.19 10.95 6.32
N SER A 541 27.84 9.92 5.55
CA SER A 541 27.79 9.98 4.09
C SER A 541 26.36 9.88 3.56
N PHE A 542 26.09 10.56 2.44
CA PHE A 542 24.93 10.29 1.58
C PHE A 542 25.30 9.51 0.30
N HIS A 543 26.53 9.01 0.20
CA HIS A 543 26.95 8.11 -0.86
C HIS A 543 26.67 6.65 -0.46
N PHE A 544 25.40 6.23 -0.34
CA PHE A 544 25.08 4.87 0.16
C PHE A 544 25.75 3.75 -0.66
N ALA A 545 25.99 3.96 -1.97
CA ALA A 545 26.70 3.00 -2.82
C ALA A 545 28.16 2.80 -2.38
N LEU A 546 28.71 3.73 -1.61
CA LEU A 546 30.05 3.71 -1.02
C LEU A 546 30.04 3.48 0.50
N ALA A 547 28.87 3.37 1.11
CA ALA A 547 28.77 3.14 2.54
C ALA A 547 29.32 1.76 2.91
N ASP A 548 30.10 1.72 3.99
CA ASP A 548 30.67 0.51 4.58
C ASP A 548 30.56 0.50 6.12
N GLY A 549 29.92 1.54 6.68
CA GLY A 549 29.68 1.70 8.10
C GLY A 549 28.39 2.47 8.38
N ARG A 550 28.02 2.56 9.66
CA ARG A 550 26.90 3.40 10.13
C ARG A 550 27.46 4.35 11.17
N TYR A 551 27.11 5.63 11.09
CA TYR A 551 27.41 6.60 12.14
C TYR A 551 26.35 6.58 13.23
N LYS A 552 25.09 6.49 12.82
CA LYS A 552 23.91 6.49 13.70
C LYS A 552 22.92 5.47 13.17
N ASP A 553 22.32 4.72 14.08
CA ASP A 553 21.08 3.97 13.84
C ASP A 553 20.37 3.84 15.19
N ASN A 554 19.49 4.81 15.50
CA ASN A 554 18.65 4.83 16.69
C ASN A 554 17.19 4.51 16.35
N ARG A 555 16.90 3.92 15.19
CA ARG A 555 15.54 3.57 14.78
C ARG A 555 14.96 2.56 15.77
N ILE A 556 13.72 2.80 16.21
CA ILE A 556 13.10 2.08 17.34
C ILE A 556 12.92 0.59 16.96
N PRO A 557 13.46 -0.37 17.72
CA PRO A 557 13.34 -1.79 17.39
C PRO A 557 11.88 -2.28 17.47
N PRO A 558 11.51 -3.33 16.72
CA PRO A 558 10.20 -3.97 16.84
C PRO A 558 10.07 -4.75 18.15
N LYS A 559 8.85 -5.12 18.48
CA LYS A 559 8.54 -5.97 19.64
C LYS A 559 9.37 -7.27 19.61
N GLY A 560 9.99 -7.58 20.75
CA GLY A 560 10.79 -8.78 20.96
C GLY A 560 12.06 -8.85 20.12
N PHE A 561 12.67 -7.70 19.81
CA PHE A 561 13.89 -7.64 19.01
C PHE A 561 15.05 -8.39 19.66
N ASP A 562 15.60 -9.36 18.93
CA ASP A 562 16.72 -10.19 19.37
C ASP A 562 18.05 -9.45 19.20
N ILE A 563 18.34 -8.56 20.15
CA ILE A 563 19.58 -7.80 20.18
C ILE A 563 20.84 -8.69 20.22
N SER A 564 20.73 -9.92 20.71
CA SER A 564 21.88 -10.84 20.81
C SER A 564 22.36 -11.34 19.44
N ASN A 565 21.46 -11.42 18.46
CA ASN A 565 21.75 -11.83 17.09
C ASN A 565 21.78 -10.67 16.08
N ALA A 566 21.49 -9.44 16.53
CA ALA A 566 21.42 -8.26 15.65
C ALA A 566 22.74 -7.97 14.91
N ALA A 567 23.88 -8.13 15.58
CA ALA A 567 25.20 -7.89 14.98
C ALA A 567 25.49 -8.82 13.80
N ALA A 568 25.06 -10.08 13.85
CA ALA A 568 25.25 -11.04 12.76
C ALA A 568 24.48 -10.67 11.49
N ARG A 569 23.45 -9.82 11.62
CA ARG A 569 22.65 -9.28 10.52
C ARG A 569 22.95 -7.81 10.23
N LEU A 570 23.98 -7.25 10.88
CA LEU A 570 24.35 -5.83 10.77
C LEU A 570 23.20 -4.88 11.13
N ALA A 571 22.38 -5.24 12.12
CA ALA A 571 21.18 -4.50 12.53
C ALA A 571 21.25 -3.97 13.96
N SER A 572 22.41 -4.01 14.63
CA SER A 572 22.61 -3.40 15.95
C SER A 572 22.33 -1.88 15.92
N PRO A 573 21.82 -1.28 17.00
CA PRO A 573 21.83 0.17 17.17
C PRO A 573 23.25 0.71 17.09
N VAL A 574 23.41 1.92 16.58
CA VAL A 574 24.73 2.54 16.41
C VAL A 574 24.68 3.99 16.89
N LEU A 575 25.68 4.38 17.69
CA LEU A 575 25.86 5.75 18.14
C LEU A 575 27.29 6.20 17.83
N LYS A 576 27.41 7.25 17.02
CA LYS A 576 28.69 7.86 16.62
C LYS A 576 29.73 6.86 16.10
N GLY A 577 29.28 5.92 15.26
CA GLY A 577 30.13 4.91 14.63
C GLY A 577 30.36 3.64 15.45
N VAL A 578 29.78 3.54 16.65
CA VAL A 578 29.97 2.40 17.57
C VAL A 578 28.65 1.66 17.77
N GLU A 579 28.66 0.33 17.67
CA GLU A 579 27.48 -0.47 18.00
C GLU A 579 27.19 -0.39 19.50
N GLU A 580 25.96 -0.01 19.86
CA GLU A 580 25.53 0.23 21.23
C GLU A 580 24.33 -0.66 21.56
N ASN A 581 24.57 -1.93 21.86
CA ASN A 581 23.49 -2.88 22.16
C ASN A 581 22.68 -2.51 23.41
N SER A 582 23.22 -1.68 24.31
CA SER A 582 22.51 -1.14 25.47
C SER A 582 21.86 0.23 25.22
N TYR A 583 21.77 0.69 23.96
CA TYR A 583 21.10 1.94 23.62
C TYR A 583 19.63 1.92 24.08
N PHE A 584 18.94 0.82 23.81
CA PHE A 584 17.63 0.51 24.40
C PHE A 584 17.80 -0.45 25.57
N SER A 585 16.93 -0.34 26.57
CA SER A 585 16.82 -1.27 27.68
C SER A 585 16.24 -2.62 27.25
N ALA A 586 16.33 -3.62 28.14
CA ALA A 586 15.75 -4.94 27.88
C ALA A 586 14.22 -4.89 27.71
N ASP A 587 13.53 -4.01 28.45
CA ASP A 587 12.08 -3.83 28.32
C ASP A 587 11.73 -3.14 26.99
N GLU A 588 12.51 -2.15 26.57
CA GLU A 588 12.33 -1.47 25.29
C GLU A 588 12.48 -2.44 24.10
N TYR A 589 13.47 -3.34 24.12
CA TYR A 589 13.57 -4.41 23.10
C TYR A 589 12.42 -5.42 23.20
N LEU A 590 11.98 -5.77 24.40
CA LEU A 590 10.89 -6.73 24.61
C LEU A 590 9.57 -6.20 24.07
N TYR A 591 9.25 -4.93 24.34
CA TYR A 591 7.98 -4.31 23.95
C TYR A 591 8.03 -3.57 22.61
N GLY A 592 9.23 -3.29 22.08
CA GLY A 592 9.41 -2.56 20.83
C GLY A 592 9.07 -1.09 20.97
N CYS A 593 9.75 -0.38 21.86
CA CYS A 593 9.46 1.02 22.16
C CYS A 593 10.72 1.79 22.53
N ASP A 594 10.61 3.11 22.56
CA ASP A 594 11.60 4.02 23.13
C ASP A 594 10.96 4.76 24.32
N GLU A 595 11.58 4.66 25.49
CA GLU A 595 11.15 5.30 26.74
C GLU A 595 11.89 6.63 26.92
N VAL A 596 11.16 7.72 26.75
CA VAL A 596 11.72 9.07 26.79
C VAL A 596 11.43 9.71 28.14
N SER A 597 12.46 10.27 28.77
CA SER A 597 12.32 11.18 29.91
C SER A 597 13.35 12.30 29.80
N MET A 598 12.88 13.55 29.89
CA MET A 598 13.74 14.73 29.81
C MET A 598 13.12 15.91 30.55
N ASP A 599 13.93 16.93 30.83
CA ASP A 599 13.47 18.18 31.42
C ASP A 599 13.21 19.22 30.32
N ILE A 600 12.01 19.79 30.32
CA ILE A 600 11.59 20.94 29.50
C ILE A 600 11.28 22.14 30.41
N ALA A 601 10.73 23.23 29.88
CA ALA A 601 10.34 24.37 30.71
C ALA A 601 9.31 23.98 31.78
N PRO A 602 9.51 24.36 33.06
CA PRO A 602 8.52 24.17 34.10
C PRO A 602 7.31 25.10 33.92
N ALA A 603 6.27 24.89 34.73
CA ALA A 603 5.07 25.73 34.79
C ALA A 603 4.24 25.83 33.48
N ALA A 604 4.45 24.93 32.52
CA ALA A 604 3.50 24.72 31.43
C ALA A 604 2.10 24.31 31.95
N ASP A 605 1.05 24.90 31.38
CA ASP A 605 -0.36 24.55 31.60
C ASP A 605 -0.73 23.25 30.85
N TYR A 606 -0.14 23.02 29.68
CA TYR A 606 -0.23 21.77 28.93
C TYR A 606 1.03 21.50 28.09
N VAL A 607 1.24 20.23 27.74
CA VAL A 607 2.35 19.74 26.91
C VAL A 607 1.80 18.87 25.79
N GLU A 608 2.22 19.12 24.56
CA GLU A 608 1.94 18.28 23.39
C GLU A 608 3.20 17.56 22.95
N VAL A 609 3.11 16.25 22.71
CA VAL A 609 4.16 15.43 22.11
C VAL A 609 3.64 14.90 20.79
N SER A 610 4.35 15.21 19.69
CA SER A 610 4.00 14.79 18.34
C SER A 610 5.17 14.03 17.71
N LEU A 611 4.90 12.89 17.08
CA LEU A 611 5.87 12.14 16.27
C LEU A 611 5.59 12.42 14.79
N PHE A 612 6.58 12.94 14.08
CA PHE A 612 6.50 13.21 12.65
C PHE A 612 7.37 12.25 11.84
N TYR A 613 6.93 11.95 10.62
CA TYR A 613 7.69 11.24 9.59
C TYR A 613 8.01 12.15 8.41
N GLN A 614 9.28 12.20 8.01
CA GLN A 614 9.73 12.93 6.84
C GLN A 614 10.30 11.94 5.81
N ILE A 615 9.66 11.87 4.64
CA ILE A 615 10.03 10.94 3.54
C ILE A 615 11.45 11.19 3.06
N THR A 616 11.79 12.45 2.84
CA THR A 616 13.12 12.90 2.44
C THR A 616 13.41 14.25 3.06
N SER A 617 14.64 14.44 3.49
CA SER A 617 15.11 15.67 4.09
C SER A 617 15.65 16.60 3.00
N ARG A 618 15.66 17.91 3.30
CA ARG A 618 16.25 18.92 2.42
C ARG A 618 17.72 18.61 2.12
N GLU A 619 18.47 18.21 3.14
CA GLU A 619 19.91 17.92 3.06
C GLU A 619 20.20 16.88 1.97
N TYR A 620 19.37 15.84 1.91
CA TYR A 620 19.54 14.77 0.92
C TYR A 620 19.17 15.23 -0.50
N ILE A 621 18.11 16.03 -0.64
CA ILE A 621 17.71 16.58 -1.95
C ILE A 621 18.76 17.56 -2.50
N GLU A 622 19.35 18.41 -1.65
CA GLU A 622 20.44 19.29 -2.05
C GLU A 622 21.69 18.51 -2.44
N PHE A 623 22.03 17.46 -1.67
CA PHE A 623 23.12 16.55 -2.02
C PHE A 623 22.91 15.94 -3.41
N LEU A 624 21.75 15.34 -3.69
CA LEU A 624 21.46 14.76 -5.01
C LEU A 624 21.57 15.81 -6.14
N ARG A 625 21.02 17.02 -5.93
CA ARG A 625 21.13 18.12 -6.89
C ARG A 625 22.59 18.46 -7.17
N ASP A 626 23.38 18.69 -6.13
CA ASP A 626 24.72 19.22 -6.23
C ASP A 626 25.71 18.19 -6.79
N GLU A 627 25.57 16.92 -6.42
CA GLU A 627 26.36 15.82 -6.99
C GLU A 627 26.10 15.65 -8.48
N ILE A 628 24.82 15.62 -8.90
CA ILE A 628 24.46 15.45 -10.30
C ILE A 628 24.87 16.68 -11.13
N ASN A 629 24.71 17.89 -10.59
CA ASN A 629 25.10 19.12 -11.26
C ASN A 629 26.62 19.37 -11.27
N GLY A 630 27.40 18.55 -10.55
CA GLY A 630 28.85 18.68 -10.46
C GLY A 630 29.31 19.91 -9.67
N THR A 631 28.44 20.43 -8.79
CA THR A 631 28.75 21.51 -7.85
C THR A 631 29.12 20.99 -6.46
N GLY A 632 28.85 19.72 -6.19
CA GLY A 632 29.33 19.00 -5.01
C GLY A 632 30.86 18.84 -5.01
N THR A 633 31.45 18.80 -3.82
CA THR A 633 32.91 18.61 -3.61
C THR A 633 33.20 17.49 -2.61
N THR A 634 32.45 16.41 -2.71
CA THR A 634 32.35 15.34 -1.71
C THR A 634 33.33 14.20 -1.97
N LEU A 635 33.57 13.89 -3.25
CA LEU A 635 34.52 12.87 -3.71
C LEU A 635 35.89 13.49 -3.99
N PHE A 636 36.95 12.91 -3.41
CA PHE A 636 38.32 13.43 -3.57
C PHE A 636 39.00 12.97 -4.87
N SER A 637 40.09 13.67 -5.20
CA SER A 637 41.00 13.35 -6.30
C SER A 637 42.43 13.06 -5.79
N PRO A 638 43.20 12.14 -6.39
CA PRO A 638 42.78 11.22 -7.46
C PRO A 638 41.70 10.24 -6.97
N THR A 639 40.88 9.72 -7.90
CA THR A 639 39.80 8.78 -7.57
C THR A 639 40.37 7.46 -7.07
N LEU A 640 39.54 6.67 -6.36
CA LEU A 640 39.92 5.32 -5.97
C LEU A 640 40.10 4.39 -7.19
N SER A 641 39.38 4.65 -8.29
CA SER A 641 39.56 3.96 -9.56
C SER A 641 40.87 4.32 -10.31
N GLY A 642 41.58 5.38 -9.87
CA GLY A 642 42.89 5.77 -10.38
C GLY A 642 42.88 6.94 -11.37
N GLU A 643 41.73 7.56 -11.61
CA GLU A 643 41.60 8.75 -12.45
C GLU A 643 42.11 10.01 -11.71
N PRO A 644 42.70 10.99 -12.42
CA PRO A 644 43.35 12.13 -11.78
C PRO A 644 42.37 13.12 -11.14
N GLU A 645 41.14 13.19 -11.64
CA GLU A 645 40.10 14.13 -11.20
C GLU A 645 38.84 13.36 -10.79
N ALA A 646 38.10 13.89 -9.82
CA ALA A 646 36.84 13.34 -9.38
C ALA A 646 35.85 13.26 -10.56
N TYR A 647 35.07 12.18 -10.59
CA TYR A 647 34.14 11.93 -11.67
C TYR A 647 32.96 12.91 -11.58
N ILE A 648 32.62 13.56 -12.70
CA ILE A 648 31.49 14.49 -12.79
C ILE A 648 30.58 14.05 -13.94
N ILE A 649 29.38 13.58 -13.63
CA ILE A 649 28.33 13.15 -14.58
C ILE A 649 28.11 14.12 -15.74
N GLN A 650 28.17 15.43 -15.47
CA GLN A 650 27.98 16.48 -16.48
C GLN A 650 29.01 16.45 -17.62
N THR A 651 30.10 15.69 -17.49
CA THR A 651 31.19 15.66 -18.47
C THR A 651 31.16 14.45 -19.41
N ASP A 652 30.66 13.28 -18.98
CA ASP A 652 30.67 12.04 -19.78
C ASP A 652 29.36 11.81 -20.58
N PRO A 653 29.40 11.71 -21.93
CA PRO A 653 28.21 11.50 -22.76
C PRO A 653 27.34 10.30 -22.39
N PHE A 654 27.89 9.27 -21.72
CA PHE A 654 27.11 8.13 -21.23
C PHE A 654 25.93 8.55 -20.35
N PHE A 655 26.09 9.63 -19.59
CA PHE A 655 25.10 10.15 -18.67
C PHE A 655 24.21 11.24 -19.27
N SER A 656 24.23 11.46 -20.60
CA SER A 656 23.50 12.58 -21.22
C SER A 656 22.01 12.62 -20.90
N ARG A 657 21.39 11.45 -20.67
CA ARG A 657 19.96 11.28 -20.32
C ARG A 657 19.70 11.18 -18.81
N LEU A 658 20.72 11.42 -17.98
CA LEU A 658 20.63 11.38 -16.51
C LEU A 658 21.03 12.71 -15.85
N ARG A 659 21.86 13.52 -16.52
CA ARG A 659 22.35 14.83 -16.03
C ARG A 659 21.25 15.81 -15.61
N ALA A 660 20.08 15.75 -16.23
CA ALA A 660 18.98 16.68 -15.92
C ALA A 660 18.26 16.35 -14.61
N TRP A 661 18.54 15.19 -13.99
CA TRP A 661 17.91 14.80 -12.73
C TRP A 661 18.27 15.73 -11.57
N GLY A 662 19.46 16.33 -11.57
CA GLY A 662 19.87 17.26 -10.50
C GLY A 662 18.93 18.46 -10.37
N ASP A 663 18.67 19.17 -11.48
CA ASP A 663 17.69 20.25 -11.49
C ASP A 663 16.26 19.75 -11.32
N THR A 664 15.92 18.59 -11.91
CA THR A 664 14.55 18.05 -11.89
C THR A 664 14.12 17.67 -10.47
N ILE A 665 14.96 16.98 -9.68
CA ILE A 665 14.61 16.63 -8.30
C ILE A 665 14.47 17.86 -7.41
N TRP A 666 15.35 18.83 -7.60
CA TRP A 666 15.29 20.09 -6.86
C TRP A 666 14.01 20.89 -7.17
N ASN A 667 13.66 21.00 -8.45
CA ASN A 667 12.44 21.67 -8.89
C ASN A 667 11.19 20.98 -8.35
N LEU A 668 11.10 19.66 -8.47
CA LEU A 668 9.97 18.89 -7.94
C LEU A 668 9.86 19.04 -6.43
N TRP A 669 10.97 18.93 -5.70
CA TRP A 669 10.96 19.09 -4.25
C TRP A 669 10.53 20.49 -3.82
N THR A 670 11.19 21.54 -4.31
CA THR A 670 10.86 22.94 -3.95
C THR A 670 9.44 23.34 -4.31
N HIS A 671 8.91 22.85 -5.44
CA HIS A 671 7.54 23.15 -5.87
C HIS A 671 6.48 22.43 -5.02
N ASN A 672 6.77 21.20 -4.57
CA ASN A 672 5.80 20.37 -3.85
C ASN A 672 6.03 20.34 -2.33
N ILE A 673 6.94 21.14 -1.80
CA ILE A 673 7.42 21.03 -0.42
C ILE A 673 6.35 21.25 0.66
N ASP A 674 5.39 22.12 0.35
CA ASP A 674 4.26 22.45 1.22
C ASP A 674 3.05 21.56 0.93
N ALA A 675 3.15 20.62 -0.01
CA ALA A 675 2.12 19.61 -0.20
C ALA A 675 2.11 18.70 1.04
N ASP A 676 0.90 18.40 1.53
CA ASP A 676 0.65 17.54 2.70
C ASP A 676 1.18 16.10 2.55
N CYS A 677 1.71 15.73 1.39
CA CYS A 677 2.36 14.45 1.13
C CYS A 677 3.89 14.52 1.13
N ALA A 678 4.49 15.72 1.09
CA ALA A 678 5.93 15.98 1.09
C ALA A 678 6.41 16.58 2.42
N SER A 679 5.58 17.42 3.06
CA SER A 679 5.85 17.95 4.40
C SER A 679 5.89 16.84 5.46
N PRO A 680 6.56 17.05 6.62
CA PRO A 680 6.56 16.06 7.69
C PRO A 680 5.14 15.64 8.10
N PHE A 681 4.85 14.35 7.98
CA PHE A 681 3.56 13.75 8.25
C PHE A 681 3.42 13.42 9.75
N LEU A 682 2.33 13.87 10.37
CA LEU A 682 2.05 13.56 11.78
C LEU A 682 1.60 12.09 11.92
N MET A 683 2.43 11.27 12.57
CA MET A 683 2.13 9.85 12.80
C MET A 683 1.31 9.63 14.08
N ALA A 684 1.72 10.28 15.17
CA ALA A 684 1.13 10.09 16.48
C ALA A 684 1.23 11.37 17.32
N ARG A 685 0.26 11.58 18.22
CA ARG A 685 0.24 12.70 19.15
C ARG A 685 -0.32 12.29 20.50
N ALA A 686 0.21 12.88 21.57
CA ALA A 686 -0.37 12.83 22.91
C ALA A 686 -0.29 14.21 23.58
N THR A 687 -1.23 14.48 24.49
CA THR A 687 -1.30 15.76 25.22
C THR A 687 -1.45 15.51 26.72
N TYR A 688 -0.63 16.19 27.52
CA TYR A 688 -0.78 16.28 28.97
C TYR A 688 -1.43 17.62 29.35
N GLY A 689 -2.30 17.60 30.35
CA GLY A 689 -3.03 18.78 30.80
C GLY A 689 -4.27 19.03 29.95
N SER A 690 -4.85 20.23 30.08
CA SER A 690 -5.97 20.65 29.26
C SER A 690 -5.45 21.69 28.29
N ALA A 691 -5.09 21.26 27.08
CA ALA A 691 -4.96 22.18 25.98
C ALA A 691 -6.28 22.98 25.82
N PRO A 692 -6.24 24.24 25.35
CA PRO A 692 -7.40 24.87 24.75
C PRO A 692 -8.02 23.84 23.80
N THR A 693 -9.33 23.64 23.89
CA THR A 693 -10.01 22.63 23.07
C THR A 693 -9.52 22.75 21.63
N GLY A 694 -8.92 21.67 21.11
CA GLY A 694 -8.41 21.59 19.74
C GLY A 694 -9.56 21.66 18.74
N CYS A 695 -9.46 20.95 17.62
CA CYS A 695 -10.60 20.89 16.71
C CYS A 695 -11.86 20.37 17.44
N THR A 696 -12.85 21.24 17.65
CA THR A 696 -14.11 20.90 18.30
C THR A 696 -15.18 20.50 17.30
N ALA A 697 -14.80 20.27 16.03
CA ALA A 697 -15.74 19.83 15.02
C ALA A 697 -16.51 18.61 15.55
N PRO A 698 -17.86 18.65 15.52
CA PRO A 698 -18.67 17.61 16.10
C PRO A 698 -18.51 16.29 15.32
N VAL A 699 -18.43 15.16 16.03
CA VAL A 699 -18.33 13.84 15.39
C VAL A 699 -19.71 13.42 14.90
N PRO A 700 -19.93 13.26 13.59
CA PRO A 700 -21.21 12.80 13.08
C PRO A 700 -21.47 11.35 13.49
N THR A 701 -22.73 10.97 13.63
CA THR A 701 -23.16 9.58 13.73
C THR A 701 -23.63 9.14 12.34
N LEU A 702 -23.04 8.09 11.79
CA LEU A 702 -23.54 7.50 10.55
C LEU A 702 -24.81 6.70 10.88
N LEU A 703 -25.96 7.23 10.46
CA LEU A 703 -27.29 6.75 10.82
C LEU A 703 -27.75 5.58 9.94
N SER A 704 -27.42 5.61 8.64
CA SER A 704 -27.72 4.51 7.72
C SER A 704 -26.72 4.43 6.57
N ALA A 705 -26.50 3.20 6.11
CA ALA A 705 -25.96 2.87 4.81
C ALA A 705 -26.98 1.95 4.12
N THR A 706 -27.77 2.51 3.21
CA THR A 706 -28.88 1.80 2.56
C THR A 706 -28.44 1.37 1.16
N PRO A 707 -28.43 0.06 0.85
CA PRO A 707 -28.14 -0.42 -0.50
C PRO A 707 -29.07 0.16 -1.58
N ASP A 708 -28.52 0.46 -2.74
CA ASP A 708 -29.22 0.78 -3.98
C ASP A 708 -28.61 -0.02 -5.16
N ASN A 709 -29.19 0.09 -6.34
CA ASN A 709 -28.61 -0.47 -7.56
C ASN A 709 -27.31 0.25 -7.91
N THR A 710 -26.18 -0.45 -7.83
CA THR A 710 -24.85 0.09 -8.09
C THR A 710 -24.52 1.31 -7.23
N GLY A 711 -25.08 1.37 -6.02
CA GLY A 711 -24.86 2.48 -5.10
C GLY A 711 -25.25 2.19 -3.65
N VAL A 712 -24.85 3.08 -2.75
CA VAL A 712 -25.27 3.11 -1.34
C VAL A 712 -25.69 4.53 -0.99
N VAL A 713 -26.88 4.66 -0.40
CA VAL A 713 -27.37 5.92 0.17
C VAL A 713 -26.95 6.00 1.63
N LEU A 714 -26.12 6.99 1.95
CA LEU A 714 -25.64 7.28 3.29
C LEU A 714 -26.48 8.40 3.91
N ASN A 715 -26.76 8.30 5.21
CA ASN A 715 -27.33 9.38 6.01
C ASN A 715 -26.60 9.45 7.35
N TRP A 716 -26.34 10.67 7.84
CA TRP A 716 -25.67 10.90 9.12
C TRP A 716 -26.35 12.02 9.92
N SER A 717 -25.90 12.24 11.15
CA SER A 717 -26.44 13.30 12.02
C SER A 717 -26.13 14.69 11.49
N ASP A 718 -27.10 15.59 11.65
CA ASP A 718 -26.97 17.01 11.30
C ASP A 718 -26.15 17.74 12.37
N GLU A 719 -25.04 18.31 11.95
CA GLU A 719 -24.08 19.04 12.77
C GLU A 719 -24.09 20.54 12.44
N SER A 720 -24.98 21.00 11.56
CA SER A 720 -25.11 22.42 11.17
C SER A 720 -25.57 23.35 12.30
N ALA A 721 -25.99 22.78 13.44
CA ALA A 721 -26.23 23.54 14.66
C ALA A 721 -24.95 24.18 15.21
N ASP A 722 -23.78 23.59 14.91
CA ASP A 722 -22.50 24.23 15.10
C ASP A 722 -22.21 25.19 13.93
N GLN A 723 -22.18 26.49 14.24
CA GLN A 723 -21.98 27.55 13.24
C GLN A 723 -20.59 27.53 12.60
N MET A 724 -19.65 26.77 13.17
CA MET A 724 -18.31 26.59 12.61
C MET A 724 -18.22 25.40 11.65
N ALA A 725 -19.20 24.48 11.64
CA ALA A 725 -19.23 23.37 10.69
C ALA A 725 -19.28 23.91 9.26
N ALA A 726 -18.33 23.48 8.44
CA ALA A 726 -18.18 23.89 7.04
C ALA A 726 -18.57 22.78 6.05
N GLY A 727 -18.58 21.52 6.48
CA GLY A 727 -18.94 20.40 5.63
C GLY A 727 -18.66 19.04 6.26
N TYR A 728 -18.80 18.01 5.44
CA TYR A 728 -18.55 16.62 5.80
C TYR A 728 -17.60 15.94 4.81
N ARG A 729 -16.84 14.96 5.28
CA ARG A 729 -16.06 14.06 4.42
C ARG A 729 -16.50 12.63 4.62
N ILE A 730 -16.54 11.88 3.52
CA ILE A 730 -16.98 10.48 3.49
C ILE A 730 -15.81 9.60 3.15
N TYR A 731 -15.74 8.47 3.83
CA TYR A 731 -14.67 7.50 3.68
C TYR A 731 -15.23 6.09 3.58
N TYR A 732 -14.58 5.22 2.79
CA TYR A 732 -14.72 3.79 2.97
C TYR A 732 -13.88 3.32 4.15
N ASP A 733 -14.36 2.33 4.88
CA ASP A 733 -13.51 1.45 5.67
C ASP A 733 -13.12 0.22 4.83
N GLN A 734 -11.83 0.09 4.52
CA GLN A 734 -11.25 -1.05 3.84
C GLN A 734 -10.39 -1.85 4.81
N ALA A 735 -11.01 -2.70 5.62
CA ALA A 735 -10.33 -3.49 6.66
C ALA A 735 -9.58 -2.57 7.66
N GLY A 736 -10.31 -1.62 8.23
CA GLY A 736 -9.83 -0.66 9.23
C GLY A 736 -9.14 0.57 8.66
N LYS A 737 -8.97 0.66 7.33
CA LYS A 737 -8.34 1.76 6.61
C LYS A 737 -9.37 2.72 6.01
N SER A 738 -9.25 4.02 6.25
CA SER A 738 -10.20 5.04 5.78
C SER A 738 -9.84 5.60 4.39
N GLN A 739 -10.40 5.07 3.30
CA GLN A 739 -10.20 5.63 1.94
C GLN A 739 -11.14 6.80 1.70
N TRP A 740 -10.65 7.95 1.21
CA TRP A 740 -11.51 9.09 0.88
C TRP A 740 -12.49 8.77 -0.26
N VAL A 741 -13.74 9.17 -0.10
CA VAL A 741 -14.84 8.99 -1.08
C VAL A 741 -15.32 10.33 -1.63
N ALA A 742 -15.63 11.28 -0.75
CA ALA A 742 -16.17 12.58 -1.14
C ALA A 742 -15.96 13.66 -0.06
N ASP A 743 -15.87 14.91 -0.50
CA ASP A 743 -15.88 16.12 0.32
C ASP A 743 -17.16 16.91 0.00
N LEU A 744 -17.92 17.27 1.02
CA LEU A 744 -19.23 17.91 0.93
C LEU A 744 -19.17 19.25 1.66
N PRO A 745 -18.79 20.35 0.98
CA PRO A 745 -18.56 21.66 1.59
C PRO A 745 -19.86 22.44 1.86
N ASP A 746 -20.82 21.76 2.50
CA ASP A 746 -22.06 22.32 3.01
C ASP A 746 -22.47 21.52 4.26
N PRO A 747 -22.45 22.14 5.47
CA PRO A 747 -22.77 21.45 6.72
C PRO A 747 -24.25 21.07 6.83
N THR A 748 -25.11 21.52 5.92
CA THR A 748 -26.54 21.15 5.88
C THR A 748 -26.81 19.89 5.05
N VAL A 749 -25.81 19.40 4.31
CA VAL A 749 -25.90 18.15 3.55
C VAL A 749 -25.62 16.98 4.48
N THR A 750 -26.66 16.22 4.81
CA THR A 750 -26.59 15.06 5.72
C THR A 750 -26.80 13.72 5.01
N THR A 751 -26.69 13.73 3.68
CA THR A 751 -26.85 12.54 2.85
C THR A 751 -25.90 12.57 1.66
N TYR A 752 -25.46 11.39 1.24
CA TYR A 752 -24.66 11.18 0.05
C TYR A 752 -25.06 9.87 -0.60
N ILE A 753 -25.12 9.86 -1.93
CA ILE A 753 -25.31 8.63 -2.69
C ILE A 753 -23.97 8.30 -3.31
N ASP A 754 -23.35 7.25 -2.81
CA ASP A 754 -22.19 6.67 -3.45
C ASP A 754 -22.65 5.83 -4.65
N THR A 755 -22.12 6.07 -5.83
CA THR A 755 -22.62 5.48 -7.10
C THR A 755 -21.48 4.86 -7.90
N GLY A 756 -21.82 3.99 -8.85
CA GLY A 756 -20.81 3.27 -9.63
C GLY A 756 -20.24 2.04 -8.89
N LEU A 757 -20.91 1.63 -7.81
CA LEU A 757 -20.53 0.47 -7.02
C LEU A 757 -20.92 -0.84 -7.71
N THR A 758 -20.20 -1.91 -7.42
CA THR A 758 -20.54 -3.24 -7.91
C THR A 758 -21.53 -3.92 -6.97
N ASN A 759 -22.68 -4.35 -7.52
CA ASN A 759 -23.69 -5.09 -6.78
C ASN A 759 -23.17 -6.43 -6.26
N GLY A 760 -23.58 -6.82 -5.05
CA GLY A 760 -23.16 -8.04 -4.37
C GLY A 760 -21.82 -7.93 -3.62
N LEU A 761 -21.23 -6.74 -3.53
CA LEU A 761 -20.01 -6.47 -2.78
C LEU A 761 -20.29 -5.56 -1.59
N GLU A 762 -19.66 -5.83 -0.46
CA GLU A 762 -19.83 -5.03 0.76
C GLU A 762 -18.93 -3.79 0.74
N TYR A 763 -19.54 -2.64 1.06
CA TYR A 763 -18.85 -1.36 1.24
C TYR A 763 -19.20 -0.84 2.63
N CYS A 764 -18.18 -0.59 3.44
CA CYS A 764 -18.31 -0.03 4.78
C CYS A 764 -17.92 1.45 4.75
N TYR A 765 -18.63 2.32 5.48
CA TYR A 765 -18.45 3.77 5.42
C TYR A 765 -18.22 4.39 6.78
N LYS A 766 -17.53 5.52 6.79
CA LYS A 766 -17.37 6.46 7.92
C LYS A 766 -17.57 7.89 7.42
N VAL A 767 -17.99 8.79 8.30
CA VAL A 767 -18.18 10.21 8.01
C VAL A 767 -17.52 11.05 9.10
N THR A 768 -16.93 12.18 8.73
CA THR A 768 -16.43 13.24 9.62
C THR A 768 -17.11 14.56 9.28
N SER A 769 -17.10 15.51 10.22
CA SER A 769 -17.40 16.92 9.93
C SER A 769 -16.10 17.72 10.03
N TYR A 770 -16.06 18.92 9.46
CA TYR A 770 -14.90 19.80 9.58
C TYR A 770 -15.30 21.26 9.65
N TYR A 771 -14.45 22.10 10.24
CA TYR A 771 -14.57 23.56 10.21
C TYR A 771 -13.78 24.18 9.05
N ASP A 772 -12.60 23.62 8.78
CA ASP A 772 -11.73 23.99 7.66
C ASP A 772 -10.78 22.82 7.35
N ALA A 773 -9.80 23.02 6.47
CA ALA A 773 -8.84 21.98 6.08
C ALA A 773 -7.95 21.48 7.24
N THR A 774 -7.85 22.22 8.34
CA THR A 774 -6.98 21.93 9.49
C THR A 774 -7.73 21.41 10.71
N CYS A 775 -9.07 21.45 10.68
CA CYS A 775 -9.93 21.02 11.78
C CYS A 775 -11.04 20.10 11.25
N GLU A 776 -10.76 18.79 11.27
CA GLU A 776 -11.69 17.70 10.99
C GLU A 776 -11.95 16.89 12.27
N SER A 777 -13.19 16.45 12.48
CA SER A 777 -13.59 15.67 13.64
C SER A 777 -13.09 14.23 13.57
N ALA A 778 -13.19 13.49 14.69
CA ALA A 778 -12.98 12.04 14.65
C ALA A 778 -14.04 11.34 13.76
N PHE A 779 -13.73 10.14 13.28
CA PHE A 779 -14.66 9.35 12.47
C PHE A 779 -15.93 8.95 13.23
N SER A 780 -17.04 8.89 12.50
CA SER A 780 -18.28 8.25 12.94
C SER A 780 -18.12 6.75 13.23
N ASN A 781 -19.18 6.11 13.74
CA ASN A 781 -19.35 4.66 13.64
C ASN A 781 -19.30 4.18 12.19
N ILE A 782 -18.98 2.89 12.00
CA ILE A 782 -18.99 2.23 10.69
C ILE A 782 -20.37 1.62 10.43
N LEU A 783 -20.91 1.83 9.23
CA LEU A 783 -22.03 1.05 8.69
C LEU A 783 -21.67 0.53 7.30
N CYS A 784 -22.08 -0.70 7.02
CA CYS A 784 -21.82 -1.37 5.76
C CYS A 784 -23.11 -1.63 4.98
N ALA A 785 -22.99 -1.65 3.66
CA ALA A 785 -24.06 -1.98 2.75
C ALA A 785 -23.52 -2.78 1.56
N ILE A 786 -24.33 -3.70 1.06
CA ILE A 786 -24.07 -4.47 -0.15
C ILE A 786 -25.02 -3.96 -1.23
N PRO A 787 -24.60 -3.09 -2.17
CA PRO A 787 -25.41 -2.67 -3.30
C PRO A 787 -26.03 -3.87 -4.00
N ALA A 788 -27.27 -3.73 -4.46
CA ALA A 788 -27.99 -4.81 -5.10
C ALA A 788 -28.85 -4.25 -6.24
N ALA A 789 -28.86 -4.96 -7.38
CA ALA A 789 -29.81 -4.64 -8.43
C ALA A 789 -31.20 -5.11 -7.98
N PRO A 790 -32.26 -4.29 -8.14
CA PRO A 790 -33.63 -4.76 -8.02
C PRO A 790 -33.86 -5.96 -8.92
N GLY A 791 -34.40 -7.05 -8.37
CA GLY A 791 -34.77 -8.24 -9.13
C GLY A 791 -33.62 -9.19 -9.47
N GLN A 792 -32.62 -9.36 -8.59
CA GLN A 792 -31.74 -10.53 -8.68
C GLN A 792 -32.58 -11.80 -8.54
N THR A 793 -32.38 -12.71 -9.49
CA THR A 793 -33.33 -13.78 -9.82
C THR A 793 -33.65 -14.69 -8.63
N THR A 794 -34.96 -14.80 -8.32
CA THR A 794 -35.61 -15.65 -7.30
C THR A 794 -35.84 -15.07 -5.91
N ASP A 795 -35.66 -13.77 -5.68
CA ASP A 795 -36.01 -13.20 -4.37
C ASP A 795 -37.55 -13.17 -4.15
N PRO A 796 -38.03 -13.27 -2.89
CA PRO A 796 -39.45 -13.28 -2.58
C PRO A 796 -40.01 -11.85 -2.53
N ALA A 797 -41.11 -11.60 -3.24
CA ALA A 797 -41.91 -10.39 -3.07
C ALA A 797 -42.90 -10.58 -1.91
N SER A 798 -43.00 -9.60 -1.01
CA SER A 798 -43.91 -9.59 0.13
C SER A 798 -44.86 -8.41 0.09
N VAL A 799 -46.07 -8.59 0.63
CA VAL A 799 -46.97 -7.47 0.95
C VAL A 799 -46.83 -7.20 2.45
N THR A 800 -46.24 -6.06 2.82
CA THR A 800 -45.93 -5.75 4.24
C THR A 800 -47.01 -4.97 4.95
N SER A 801 -47.81 -4.20 4.22
CA SER A 801 -48.92 -3.45 4.79
C SER A 801 -50.10 -3.39 3.84
N MET A 802 -51.30 -3.36 4.42
CA MET A 802 -52.56 -3.15 3.72
C MET A 802 -53.44 -2.17 4.47
N GLU A 803 -54.08 -1.27 3.74
CA GLU A 803 -55.03 -0.32 4.30
C GLU A 803 -56.20 -0.06 3.35
N THR A 804 -57.33 0.38 3.92
CA THR A 804 -58.50 0.84 3.16
C THR A 804 -58.75 2.33 3.38
N GLY A 805 -59.35 2.99 2.39
CA GLY A 805 -59.68 4.40 2.49
C GLY A 805 -60.55 4.92 1.36
N ILE A 806 -60.71 6.25 1.32
CA ILE A 806 -61.41 6.95 0.24
C ILE A 806 -60.52 8.04 -0.35
N TYR A 807 -60.82 8.44 -1.58
CA TYR A 807 -60.31 9.68 -2.14
C TYR A 807 -61.30 10.82 -1.89
N ILE A 808 -60.82 11.90 -1.28
CA ILE A 808 -61.56 13.15 -1.09
C ILE A 808 -61.02 14.20 -2.08
N GLY A 809 -61.89 14.83 -2.87
CA GLY A 809 -61.52 15.83 -3.88
C GLY A 809 -61.94 15.45 -5.31
N ARG A 810 -61.50 16.23 -6.31
CA ARG A 810 -61.81 15.98 -7.74
C ARG A 810 -60.55 16.02 -8.60
N GLY A 811 -60.51 15.15 -9.62
CA GLY A 811 -59.41 15.12 -10.60
C GLY A 811 -58.05 14.78 -9.98
N ARG A 812 -56.99 15.49 -10.39
CA ARG A 812 -55.62 15.28 -9.90
C ARG A 812 -55.36 15.83 -8.49
N ALA A 813 -56.30 16.58 -7.91
CA ALA A 813 -56.20 17.16 -6.56
C ALA A 813 -57.00 16.35 -5.52
N ARG A 814 -56.98 15.01 -5.65
CA ARG A 814 -57.62 14.10 -4.69
C ARG A 814 -56.62 13.71 -3.62
N THR A 815 -57.06 13.70 -2.37
CA THR A 815 -56.25 13.24 -1.21
C THR A 815 -56.82 11.91 -0.74
N TYR A 816 -55.94 10.92 -0.54
CA TYR A 816 -56.34 9.67 0.09
C TYR A 816 -56.51 9.88 1.59
N THR A 817 -57.57 9.33 2.16
CA THR A 817 -57.86 9.36 3.59
C THR A 817 -58.16 7.93 4.06
N PRO A 818 -57.33 7.38 4.97
CA PRO A 818 -57.60 6.07 5.55
C PRO A 818 -58.98 6.03 6.21
N GLN A 819 -59.74 4.97 5.94
CA GLN A 819 -61.11 4.80 6.40
C GLN A 819 -61.47 3.31 6.41
N THR A 820 -62.14 2.85 7.46
CA THR A 820 -62.52 1.44 7.65
C THR A 820 -64.04 1.21 7.71
N THR A 821 -64.87 2.26 7.59
CA THR A 821 -66.34 2.14 7.54
C THR A 821 -66.88 2.90 6.35
N PHE A 822 -67.71 2.28 5.50
CA PHE A 822 -68.21 2.86 4.26
C PHE A 822 -69.72 2.63 4.12
N ASN A 823 -70.45 3.54 3.49
CA ASN A 823 -71.84 3.28 3.13
C ASN A 823 -71.92 2.54 1.80
N ALA A 824 -72.91 1.65 1.63
CA ALA A 824 -73.15 0.99 0.36
C ALA A 824 -73.38 2.01 -0.79
N GLY A 825 -72.56 1.94 -1.84
CA GLY A 825 -72.49 2.91 -2.94
C GLY A 825 -71.20 3.73 -2.96
N ASN A 826 -70.40 3.71 -1.89
CA ASN A 826 -69.10 4.36 -1.85
C ASN A 826 -68.02 3.52 -2.56
N SER A 827 -66.97 4.20 -3.04
CA SER A 827 -65.74 3.53 -3.46
C SER A 827 -64.90 3.16 -2.23
N VAL A 828 -64.45 1.91 -2.15
CA VAL A 828 -63.43 1.46 -1.18
C VAL A 828 -62.11 1.39 -1.93
N VAL A 829 -61.15 2.23 -1.55
CA VAL A 829 -59.78 2.18 -2.06
C VAL A 829 -59.00 1.23 -1.16
N ILE A 830 -58.25 0.31 -1.75
CA ILE A 830 -57.40 -0.65 -1.04
C ILE A 830 -55.97 -0.42 -1.51
N ARG A 831 -55.05 -0.21 -0.58
CA ARG A 831 -53.62 -0.03 -0.84
C ARG A 831 -52.82 -1.16 -0.21
N ALA A 832 -51.84 -1.66 -0.95
CA ALA A 832 -50.91 -2.70 -0.53
C ALA A 832 -49.48 -2.23 -0.81
N THR A 833 -48.57 -2.38 0.16
CA THR A 833 -47.14 -2.05 -0.02
C THR A 833 -46.36 -3.31 -0.35
N VAL A 834 -45.74 -3.35 -1.52
CA VAL A 834 -44.97 -4.49 -2.05
C VAL A 834 -43.48 -4.22 -1.92
N ILE A 835 -42.76 -5.13 -1.27
CA ILE A 835 -41.31 -5.05 -1.08
C ILE A 835 -40.63 -6.36 -1.47
N ASP A 836 -39.32 -6.29 -1.67
CA ASP A 836 -38.41 -7.43 -1.66
C ASP A 836 -38.19 -7.85 -0.20
N SER A 837 -38.52 -9.09 0.15
CA SER A 837 -38.50 -9.54 1.54
C SER A 837 -37.09 -9.81 2.08
N ILE A 838 -36.08 -9.92 1.20
CA ILE A 838 -34.68 -10.12 1.59
C ILE A 838 -34.01 -8.77 1.83
N THR A 839 -34.23 -7.82 0.91
CA THR A 839 -33.54 -6.52 0.96
C THR A 839 -34.34 -5.43 1.69
N GLY A 840 -35.65 -5.61 1.85
CA GLY A 840 -36.54 -4.59 2.41
C GLY A 840 -36.90 -3.46 1.44
N LEU A 841 -36.39 -3.50 0.20
CA LEU A 841 -36.57 -2.43 -0.78
C LEU A 841 -37.96 -2.48 -1.44
N PRO A 842 -38.58 -1.33 -1.77
CA PRO A 842 -39.86 -1.31 -2.47
C PRO A 842 -39.77 -1.87 -3.89
N ILE A 843 -40.77 -2.64 -4.29
CA ILE A 843 -40.86 -3.18 -5.65
C ILE A 843 -41.82 -2.33 -6.47
N ALA A 844 -41.31 -1.61 -7.46
CA ALA A 844 -42.13 -0.92 -8.46
C ALA A 844 -42.59 -1.86 -9.58
N GLY A 845 -43.77 -1.63 -10.12
CA GLY A 845 -44.31 -2.38 -11.27
C GLY A 845 -44.99 -3.72 -10.92
N ALA A 846 -45.20 -4.04 -9.64
CA ALA A 846 -45.87 -5.25 -9.20
C ALA A 846 -47.40 -5.07 -9.17
N THR A 847 -48.15 -6.15 -9.40
CA THR A 847 -49.60 -6.18 -9.13
C THR A 847 -49.91 -7.17 -8.03
N VAL A 848 -50.89 -6.85 -7.18
CA VAL A 848 -51.36 -7.71 -6.10
C VAL A 848 -52.77 -8.20 -6.44
N ASP A 849 -52.94 -9.53 -6.46
CA ASP A 849 -54.26 -10.15 -6.52
C ASP A 849 -54.84 -10.14 -5.11
N LEU A 850 -56.03 -9.58 -4.94
CA LEU A 850 -56.70 -9.38 -3.67
C LEU A 850 -57.95 -10.24 -3.60
N LEU A 851 -58.16 -10.92 -2.47
CA LEU A 851 -59.40 -11.59 -2.12
C LEU A 851 -60.09 -10.81 -1.00
N ILE A 852 -61.34 -10.41 -1.24
CA ILE A 852 -62.21 -9.78 -0.26
C ILE A 852 -63.24 -10.82 0.17
N THR A 853 -63.32 -11.11 1.46
CA THR A 853 -64.27 -12.05 2.07
C THR A 853 -65.10 -11.37 3.15
N GLY A 854 -66.38 -11.70 3.23
CA GLY A 854 -67.31 -11.18 4.22
C GLY A 854 -68.73 -11.68 3.89
N PRO A 855 -69.77 -10.83 4.03
CA PRO A 855 -71.12 -11.12 3.55
C PRO A 855 -71.18 -11.53 2.07
N GLU A 856 -70.26 -11.04 1.24
CA GLU A 856 -69.99 -11.54 -0.11
C GLU A 856 -68.48 -11.76 -0.34
N THR A 857 -68.14 -12.49 -1.40
CA THR A 857 -66.75 -12.78 -1.77
C THR A 857 -66.46 -12.28 -3.17
N LEU A 858 -65.38 -11.51 -3.33
CA LEU A 858 -64.91 -11.04 -4.62
C LEU A 858 -63.39 -10.96 -4.69
N THR A 859 -62.87 -10.86 -5.91
CA THR A 859 -61.44 -10.66 -6.17
C THR A 859 -61.21 -9.35 -6.92
N LEU A 860 -60.08 -8.70 -6.64
CA LEU A 860 -59.60 -7.50 -7.32
C LEU A 860 -58.13 -7.67 -7.67
N VAL A 861 -57.65 -6.93 -8.65
CA VAL A 861 -56.22 -6.82 -8.96
C VAL A 861 -55.85 -5.35 -8.87
N THR A 862 -54.76 -5.04 -8.18
CA THR A 862 -54.27 -3.66 -8.09
C THR A 862 -53.73 -3.17 -9.44
N GLY A 863 -53.62 -1.85 -9.58
CA GLY A 863 -52.68 -1.26 -10.53
C GLY A 863 -51.23 -1.62 -10.18
N LEU A 864 -50.31 -1.27 -11.08
CA LEU A 864 -48.87 -1.42 -10.85
C LEU A 864 -48.45 -0.60 -9.63
N SER A 865 -47.63 -1.20 -8.78
CA SER A 865 -46.99 -0.47 -7.69
C SER A 865 -46.11 0.66 -8.22
N ASP A 866 -46.09 1.79 -7.51
CA ASP A 866 -45.21 2.91 -7.84
C ASP A 866 -43.80 2.72 -7.26
N ALA A 867 -42.93 3.73 -7.38
CA ALA A 867 -41.55 3.69 -6.89
C ALA A 867 -41.43 3.47 -5.36
N SER A 868 -42.51 3.69 -4.61
CA SER A 868 -42.58 3.42 -3.16
C SER A 868 -43.11 2.02 -2.85
N GLY A 869 -43.36 1.18 -3.87
CA GLY A 869 -43.94 -0.15 -3.70
C GLY A 869 -45.45 -0.15 -3.51
N MET A 870 -46.12 1.01 -3.59
CA MET A 870 -47.55 1.12 -3.29
C MET A 870 -48.42 0.72 -4.49
N ALA A 871 -49.17 -0.38 -4.36
CA ALA A 871 -50.15 -0.86 -5.33
C ALA A 871 -51.58 -0.58 -4.86
N GLU A 872 -52.46 -0.13 -5.76
CA GLU A 872 -53.82 0.30 -5.40
C GLU A 872 -54.91 -0.38 -6.22
N ALA A 873 -56.00 -0.81 -5.58
CA ALA A 873 -57.24 -1.26 -6.20
C ALA A 873 -58.43 -0.43 -5.68
N ILE A 874 -59.48 -0.27 -6.50
CA ILE A 874 -60.71 0.44 -6.08
C ILE A 874 -61.92 -0.47 -6.29
N TRP A 875 -62.61 -0.81 -5.20
CA TRP A 875 -63.89 -1.48 -5.23
C TRP A 875 -65.04 -0.47 -5.29
N GLN A 876 -65.86 -0.52 -6.33
CA GLN A 876 -67.07 0.29 -6.43
C GLN A 876 -68.28 -0.48 -5.86
N THR A 877 -68.64 -0.19 -4.61
CA THR A 877 -69.82 -0.81 -3.98
C THR A 877 -71.12 -0.23 -4.56
N ARG A 878 -72.25 -0.93 -4.37
CA ARG A 878 -73.56 -0.54 -4.93
C ARG A 878 -74.62 -0.53 -3.84
N THR A 879 -75.34 0.59 -3.70
CA THR A 879 -76.30 0.91 -2.62
C THR A 879 -77.40 -0.14 -2.37
N GLN A 880 -77.69 -1.03 -3.31
CA GLN A 880 -78.71 -2.08 -3.17
C GLN A 880 -78.22 -3.50 -3.51
N LEU A 881 -76.94 -3.65 -3.84
CA LEU A 881 -76.38 -4.93 -4.30
C LEU A 881 -75.18 -5.38 -3.49
N THR A 882 -74.48 -4.48 -2.79
CA THR A 882 -73.42 -4.84 -1.85
C THR A 882 -74.04 -5.13 -0.49
N ALA A 883 -73.80 -6.31 0.06
CA ALA A 883 -74.36 -6.71 1.35
C ALA A 883 -73.69 -5.95 2.50
N PRO A 884 -74.45 -5.41 3.47
CA PRO A 884 -73.85 -4.75 4.64
C PRO A 884 -73.20 -5.78 5.58
N GLY A 885 -72.12 -5.38 6.23
CA GLY A 885 -71.36 -6.20 7.17
C GLY A 885 -69.84 -5.97 7.09
N GLU A 886 -69.10 -6.77 7.85
CA GLU A 886 -67.64 -6.70 7.93
C GLU A 886 -66.99 -7.51 6.79
N TYR A 887 -66.02 -6.90 6.12
CA TYR A 887 -65.20 -7.48 5.06
C TYR A 887 -63.74 -7.49 5.47
N THR A 888 -63.04 -8.54 5.07
CA THR A 888 -61.58 -8.68 5.18
C THR A 888 -61.00 -8.76 3.79
N VAL A 889 -59.95 -7.98 3.50
CA VAL A 889 -59.17 -8.07 2.27
C VAL A 889 -57.77 -8.61 2.57
N GLN A 890 -57.31 -9.55 1.75
CA GLN A 890 -56.00 -10.21 1.84
C GLN A 890 -55.38 -10.38 0.45
N PRO A 891 -54.05 -10.40 0.30
CA PRO A 891 -53.40 -10.74 -0.95
C PRO A 891 -53.45 -12.26 -1.15
N THR A 892 -53.69 -12.67 -2.38
CA THR A 892 -53.64 -14.08 -2.79
C THR A 892 -52.52 -14.39 -3.76
N ASN A 893 -51.87 -13.35 -4.32
CA ASN A 893 -50.70 -13.47 -5.18
C ASN A 893 -50.07 -12.08 -5.42
N VAL A 894 -48.76 -12.05 -5.70
CA VAL A 894 -48.04 -10.88 -6.19
C VAL A 894 -47.38 -11.24 -7.52
N THR A 895 -47.66 -10.46 -8.57
CA THR A 895 -47.11 -10.67 -9.92
C THR A 895 -46.13 -9.57 -10.29
N ILE A 896 -44.87 -9.95 -10.52
CA ILE A 896 -43.80 -9.10 -11.04
C ILE A 896 -42.73 -10.00 -11.68
N ALA A 897 -42.10 -9.53 -12.76
CA ALA A 897 -41.02 -10.29 -13.39
C ALA A 897 -39.78 -10.32 -12.48
N GLY A 898 -39.20 -11.51 -12.26
CA GLY A 898 -37.96 -11.67 -11.48
C GLY A 898 -38.15 -12.08 -10.02
N TYR A 899 -39.37 -11.98 -9.48
CA TYR A 899 -39.70 -12.38 -8.09
C TYR A 899 -40.68 -13.55 -8.03
N HIS A 900 -40.73 -14.20 -6.88
CA HIS A 900 -41.84 -15.11 -6.51
C HIS A 900 -42.56 -14.55 -5.28
N TRP A 901 -43.87 -14.69 -5.19
CA TRP A 901 -44.58 -14.27 -3.97
C TRP A 901 -44.24 -15.18 -2.80
N ASP A 902 -43.93 -14.60 -1.64
CA ASP A 902 -43.56 -15.32 -0.41
C ASP A 902 -44.74 -15.97 0.33
N GLY A 903 -45.97 -15.72 -0.12
CA GLY A 903 -47.19 -16.26 0.48
C GLY A 903 -47.65 -15.53 1.74
N VAL A 904 -47.03 -14.40 2.11
CA VAL A 904 -47.42 -13.63 3.30
C VAL A 904 -48.83 -13.06 3.12
N GLN A 905 -49.71 -13.38 4.07
CA GLN A 905 -51.12 -12.99 4.07
C GLN A 905 -51.36 -11.83 5.06
N THR A 906 -50.90 -10.63 4.72
CA THR A 906 -51.36 -9.41 5.40
C THR A 906 -52.85 -9.18 5.16
N SER A 907 -53.54 -8.48 6.07
CA SER A 907 -54.97 -8.22 5.91
C SER A 907 -55.38 -6.84 6.37
N ALA A 908 -56.41 -6.28 5.75
CA ALA A 908 -57.14 -5.12 6.26
C ALA A 908 -58.62 -5.47 6.45
N VAL A 909 -59.24 -4.94 7.50
CA VAL A 909 -60.66 -5.15 7.82
C VAL A 909 -61.42 -3.84 7.68
N PHE A 910 -62.59 -3.89 7.04
CA PHE A 910 -63.47 -2.74 6.87
C PHE A 910 -64.96 -3.14 6.85
N THR A 911 -65.86 -2.21 7.14
CA THR A 911 -67.30 -2.44 7.25
C THR A 911 -68.06 -1.68 6.17
N ILE A 912 -69.05 -2.32 5.54
CA ILE A 912 -70.06 -1.66 4.71
C ILE A 912 -71.36 -1.55 5.50
N GLU A 913 -71.89 -0.34 5.66
CA GLU A 913 -73.18 -0.01 6.29
C GLU A 913 -74.32 0.14 5.29
#